data_AF-D5EL14-F1
#
_entry.id   AF-D5EL14-F1
#
_cell.length_a   1.000
_cell.length_b   1.000
_cell.length_c   1.000
_cell.angle_alpha   90.00
_cell.angle_beta   90.00
_cell.angle_gamma   90.00
#
_symmetry.space_group_name_H-M   'P 1'
#
loop_
_entity.id
_entity.type
_entity.pdbx_description
1 polymer ?
#
loop_
_entity_poly.entity_id
_entity_poly.type
_entity_poly.pdbx_seq_one_letter_code
_entity_poly.pdbx_strand_id
1 'polypeptide(L)'
;MKRYLLACLASAVLACTAQAQTATPPNSNPPTINFDKTKDLFIPQFDSKPDPDDLQAIAAVGSMLAHPDLHNVDYFAVQGSVGRQTGGPNQENNSFIRDDSLMTDAFGAQNVRWTQAGQGRRDTFPDGWNGTSNPNWTASVTRVRNKAKTALDRGGKVYVMEAGNADFTHDWVQELIAQTSYTTADTKTRIVVVQHSNWNEENTTTAAVLNWVRNNTDYRRIEDGNGAGNSTPGFKNNTPNWINNVRTSTNPNAYTRNLWEKAWQAYQGLIPSWSSMGNGLADFSDTVEAWYIFNIGTDADSISKFVARYVHNAASTGPVPGPDGGTPGSDTVDCSLLPTSIVSAASFDVQVPYTATGPRDVTVEWYGNSVWGGVFRTTVGAGSGTATVTVTPNGGAPAPGSTGEFRTSLRAVGAGWQNPFDGCPIVNVTVTGAVGSNELICSSLPTSVTNESTINVALDYEATASRDIYLEVRRVADNGWVTSKIVTVPAGSSTALISLNIGTQADGLYKFTAGMYNVGENWSNGTAYDNCSQVQFTLTSDGSGGGPTTNELICSSLPTSVPNETTINVALDYEATDSRDIYLEVRRVADNGWVTSKIVNVAAGSSTALISLNIGTQADGLYKFTAGMYNVGENWSNGTAYDNCSQVQFTLGSSGGTGGTVTETPIEDAYIQGTTPFNDSNLKVEPGYRVAYLKFDVNGVGGTVTGAKLVFQNTEAGSGTVRVYEGNSNTAWTEATLTASNAPGQGAQLGSLSGSYANGGSAEIDLGTSISNGVITFVLTMDGGGNDVWFSSSEGGTSPRLEITYQ
;
A
#
# COMPACT_ATOMS: atom_id res chain seq x y z
N MET A 1 78.80 -31.49 -36.66
CA MET A 1 77.90 -30.35 -36.42
C MET A 1 76.59 -30.86 -35.82
N LYS A 2 76.29 -30.46 -34.56
CA LYS A 2 74.97 -30.38 -33.87
C LYS A 2 74.11 -31.68 -33.71
N ARG A 3 73.39 -31.97 -32.61
CA ARG A 3 73.20 -31.42 -31.25
C ARG A 3 72.18 -32.30 -30.47
N TYR A 4 72.40 -32.47 -29.15
CA TYR A 4 71.49 -32.72 -28.00
C TYR A 4 70.61 -33.99 -27.95
N LEU A 5 70.87 -35.03 -27.13
CA LEU A 5 70.80 -35.20 -25.64
C LEU A 5 69.42 -34.97 -24.99
N LEU A 6 68.73 -36.08 -24.67
CA LEU A 6 67.60 -36.18 -23.75
C LEU A 6 68.11 -36.81 -22.45
N ALA A 7 67.90 -36.16 -21.30
CA ALA A 7 68.21 -36.69 -19.98
C ALA A 7 66.96 -36.64 -19.09
N CYS A 8 66.62 -37.79 -18.53
CA CYS A 8 65.61 -37.98 -17.49
C CYS A 8 66.00 -37.24 -16.20
N LEU A 9 65.02 -36.61 -15.53
CA LEU A 9 65.09 -36.32 -14.10
C LEU A 9 63.68 -36.38 -13.49
N ALA A 10 63.61 -37.13 -12.39
CA ALA A 10 62.43 -37.47 -11.64
C ALA A 10 61.67 -36.24 -11.11
N SER A 11 60.34 -36.29 -11.18
CA SER A 11 59.46 -35.51 -10.31
C SER A 11 58.49 -36.49 -9.69
N ALA A 12 58.56 -36.61 -8.36
CA ALA A 12 57.62 -37.39 -7.57
C ALA A 12 56.21 -36.86 -7.85
N VAL A 13 55.37 -37.73 -8.41
CA VAL A 13 53.93 -37.53 -8.42
C VAL A 13 53.47 -37.68 -6.97
N LEU A 14 53.45 -36.58 -6.21
CA LEU A 14 52.42 -36.44 -5.19
C LEU A 14 51.13 -36.31 -5.98
N ALA A 15 50.49 -37.45 -6.25
CA ALA A 15 49.07 -37.46 -6.51
C ALA A 15 48.44 -36.86 -5.25
N CYS A 16 48.12 -35.57 -5.30
CA CYS A 16 47.18 -34.96 -4.39
C CYS A 16 45.86 -35.68 -4.67
N THR A 17 45.64 -36.82 -4.03
CA THR A 17 44.33 -37.44 -3.94
C THR A 17 43.49 -36.44 -3.18
N ALA A 18 42.76 -35.59 -3.91
CA ALA A 18 41.68 -34.83 -3.33
C ALA A 18 40.81 -35.85 -2.60
N GLN A 19 40.82 -35.81 -1.27
CA GLN A 19 39.94 -36.64 -0.47
C GLN A 19 38.52 -36.31 -0.96
N ALA A 20 37.78 -37.33 -1.40
CA ALA A 20 36.38 -37.17 -1.71
C ALA A 20 35.70 -36.53 -0.50
N GLN A 21 34.85 -35.55 -0.75
CA GLN A 21 34.08 -34.90 0.30
C GLN A 21 33.15 -35.96 0.88
N THR A 22 33.22 -36.18 2.18
CA THR A 22 32.34 -37.14 2.84
C THR A 22 31.29 -36.35 3.60
N ALA A 23 30.02 -36.58 3.24
CA ALA A 23 28.89 -36.11 4.02
C ALA A 23 29.02 -36.58 5.48
N THR A 24 28.62 -35.72 6.42
CA THR A 24 28.51 -36.11 7.82
C THR A 24 27.25 -36.97 7.98
N PRO A 25 27.28 -38.04 8.79
CA PRO A 25 26.05 -38.73 9.15
C PRO A 25 25.02 -37.74 9.72
N PRO A 26 23.78 -37.72 9.21
CA PRO A 26 22.79 -36.79 9.72
C PRO A 26 22.41 -37.11 11.15
N ASN A 27 22.11 -36.08 11.93
CA ASN A 27 21.63 -36.24 13.30
C ASN A 27 20.11 -36.35 13.30
N SER A 28 19.57 -37.50 13.70
CA SER A 28 18.13 -37.74 13.84
C SER A 28 17.50 -37.12 15.09
N ASN A 29 18.32 -36.58 16.00
CA ASN A 29 17.89 -35.81 17.17
C ASN A 29 18.75 -34.54 17.31
N PRO A 30 18.65 -33.61 16.35
CA PRO A 30 19.44 -32.40 16.37
C PRO A 30 19.01 -31.47 17.53
N PRO A 31 19.93 -30.76 18.21
CA PRO A 31 19.59 -29.94 19.38
C PRO A 31 18.53 -28.90 19.05
N THR A 32 17.56 -28.66 19.93
CA THR A 32 16.53 -27.64 19.65
C THR A 32 17.14 -26.24 19.47
N ILE A 33 16.51 -25.45 18.61
CA ILE A 33 16.84 -24.03 18.41
C ILE A 33 15.82 -23.18 19.18
N ASN A 34 16.31 -22.08 19.76
CA ASN A 34 15.46 -21.04 20.32
C ASN A 34 15.81 -19.73 19.62
N PHE A 35 15.09 -19.43 18.53
CA PHE A 35 15.28 -18.21 17.75
C PHE A 35 14.62 -17.03 18.47
N ASP A 36 15.41 -16.05 18.88
CA ASP A 36 14.95 -14.82 19.53
C ASP A 36 14.73 -13.71 18.49
N LYS A 37 13.48 -13.50 18.09
CA LYS A 37 13.09 -12.50 17.09
C LYS A 37 13.50 -11.06 17.40
N THR A 38 13.79 -10.74 18.66
CA THR A 38 14.20 -9.39 19.06
C THR A 38 15.65 -9.06 18.71
N LYS A 39 16.48 -10.08 18.48
CA LYS A 39 17.93 -9.91 18.34
C LYS A 39 18.62 -10.88 17.37
N ASP A 40 18.01 -12.01 17.06
CA ASP A 40 18.60 -13.00 16.17
C ASP A 40 18.32 -12.65 14.71
N LEU A 41 19.21 -13.09 13.81
CA LEU A 41 19.11 -12.88 12.36
C LEU A 41 18.98 -14.22 11.65
N PHE A 42 18.02 -14.31 10.73
CA PHE A 42 17.84 -15.45 9.83
C PHE A 42 18.43 -15.15 8.44
N ILE A 43 19.28 -16.04 7.92
CA ILE A 43 19.93 -15.89 6.62
C ILE A 43 19.60 -17.12 5.77
N PRO A 44 18.49 -17.11 5.02
CA PRO A 44 18.22 -18.16 4.04
C PRO A 44 19.10 -17.96 2.81
N GLN A 45 19.93 -18.95 2.53
CA GLN A 45 20.82 -18.98 1.37
C GLN A 45 20.34 -20.04 0.40
N PHE A 46 19.96 -19.61 -0.79
CA PHE A 46 19.49 -20.44 -1.89
C PHE A 46 20.58 -20.54 -2.95
N ASP A 47 20.82 -21.74 -3.41
CA ASP A 47 21.88 -22.11 -4.32
C ASP A 47 21.49 -21.81 -5.79
N SER A 48 20.23 -22.12 -6.11
CA SER A 48 19.47 -21.97 -7.34
C SER A 48 20.22 -22.41 -8.60
N LYS A 49 21.10 -23.44 -8.52
CA LYS A 49 21.92 -23.87 -9.66
C LYS A 49 22.13 -25.38 -9.78
N PRO A 50 21.69 -25.95 -10.92
CA PRO A 50 20.47 -25.67 -11.67
C PRO A 50 19.31 -26.33 -10.94
N ASP A 51 19.03 -25.84 -9.74
CA ASP A 51 18.04 -26.42 -8.85
C ASP A 51 16.78 -25.56 -8.86
N PRO A 52 15.76 -25.93 -9.67
CA PRO A 52 14.51 -25.18 -9.69
C PRO A 52 13.57 -25.51 -8.52
N ASP A 53 13.86 -26.53 -7.72
CA ASP A 53 13.22 -26.73 -6.41
C ASP A 53 13.51 -25.58 -5.45
N ASP A 54 14.69 -24.97 -5.54
CA ASP A 54 15.05 -23.77 -4.79
C ASP A 54 14.13 -22.57 -5.05
N LEU A 55 13.51 -22.48 -6.24
CA LEU A 55 12.47 -21.49 -6.51
C LEU A 55 11.21 -21.75 -5.67
N GLN A 56 10.82 -23.02 -5.49
CA GLN A 56 9.73 -23.35 -4.56
C GLN A 56 10.18 -23.18 -3.11
N ALA A 57 11.45 -23.44 -2.76
CA ALA A 57 11.98 -23.17 -1.43
C ALA A 57 11.95 -21.67 -1.09
N ILE A 58 12.31 -20.80 -2.03
CA ILE A 58 12.16 -19.34 -1.89
C ILE A 58 10.69 -18.98 -1.63
N ALA A 59 9.76 -19.50 -2.44
CA ALA A 59 8.34 -19.25 -2.26
C ALA A 59 7.82 -19.79 -0.91
N ALA A 60 8.32 -20.94 -0.46
CA ALA A 60 7.96 -21.58 0.80
C ALA A 60 8.48 -20.79 2.00
N VAL A 61 9.75 -20.40 2.03
CA VAL A 61 10.33 -19.55 3.08
C VAL A 61 9.66 -18.17 3.10
N GLY A 62 9.42 -17.56 1.93
CA GLY A 62 8.64 -16.32 1.83
C GLY A 62 7.21 -16.47 2.38
N SER A 63 6.57 -17.62 2.15
CA SER A 63 5.26 -17.95 2.73
C SER A 63 5.32 -18.11 4.25
N MET A 64 6.39 -18.72 4.78
CA MET A 64 6.63 -18.84 6.22
C MET A 64 6.81 -17.46 6.88
N LEU A 65 7.70 -16.63 6.33
CA LEU A 65 8.00 -15.30 6.88
C LEU A 65 6.81 -14.33 6.78
N ALA A 66 5.92 -14.54 5.80
CA ALA A 66 4.70 -13.78 5.67
C ALA A 66 3.61 -14.15 6.69
N HIS A 67 3.73 -15.33 7.31
CA HIS A 67 2.77 -15.81 8.28
C HIS A 67 3.00 -15.13 9.65
N PRO A 68 1.94 -14.75 10.40
CA PRO A 68 2.06 -14.06 11.69
C PRO A 68 2.99 -14.72 12.70
N ASP A 69 3.06 -16.06 12.70
CA ASP A 69 3.98 -16.83 13.54
C ASP A 69 5.45 -16.42 13.41
N LEU A 70 5.86 -15.90 12.25
CA LEU A 70 7.23 -15.50 11.96
C LEU A 70 7.35 -13.99 11.68
N HIS A 71 6.29 -13.21 11.91
CA HIS A 71 6.42 -11.75 11.97
C HIS A 71 7.44 -11.37 13.04
N ASN A 72 8.14 -10.27 12.78
CA ASN A 72 9.29 -9.75 13.51
C ASN A 72 10.53 -10.63 13.49
N VAL A 73 10.58 -11.71 12.69
CA VAL A 73 11.85 -12.36 12.38
C VAL A 73 12.69 -11.39 11.56
N ASP A 74 13.90 -11.10 12.04
CA ASP A 74 14.87 -10.35 11.26
C ASP A 74 15.56 -11.29 10.27
N TYR A 75 15.70 -10.86 9.02
CA TYR A 75 16.28 -11.70 7.98
C TYR A 75 17.04 -10.93 6.89
N PHE A 76 17.96 -11.63 6.23
CA PHE A 76 18.61 -11.18 5.01
C PHE A 76 18.90 -12.36 4.08
N ALA A 77 18.12 -12.49 2.99
CA ALA A 77 18.21 -13.64 2.10
C ALA A 77 19.35 -13.56 1.08
N VAL A 78 19.79 -14.69 0.55
CA VAL A 78 20.85 -14.77 -0.46
C VAL A 78 20.39 -15.68 -1.59
N GLN A 79 20.49 -15.23 -2.85
CA GLN A 79 20.28 -16.09 -4.03
C GLN A 79 21.61 -16.31 -4.76
N GLY A 80 21.93 -17.57 -5.04
CA GLY A 80 23.15 -17.99 -5.73
C GLY A 80 24.33 -18.28 -4.80
N SER A 81 24.11 -18.91 -3.65
CA SER A 81 25.15 -19.47 -2.77
C SER A 81 25.77 -20.78 -3.32
N VAL A 82 26.10 -20.76 -4.62
CA VAL A 82 26.79 -21.78 -5.43
C VAL A 82 28.13 -22.29 -4.92
N GLY A 83 28.37 -23.61 -4.82
CA GLY A 83 29.63 -24.39 -4.89
C GLY A 83 30.31 -24.44 -6.27
N ARG A 84 31.64 -24.64 -6.37
CA ARG A 84 32.30 -24.84 -7.67
C ARG A 84 32.07 -26.30 -8.04
N GLN A 85 31.01 -26.55 -8.79
CA GLN A 85 30.56 -27.91 -9.10
C GLN A 85 31.37 -28.54 -10.25
N THR A 86 31.67 -29.84 -10.14
CA THR A 86 32.39 -30.59 -11.18
C THR A 86 31.45 -30.97 -12.33
N GLY A 87 31.26 -30.07 -13.30
CA GLY A 87 30.45 -30.33 -14.50
C GLY A 87 30.54 -29.15 -15.47
N GLY A 88 31.47 -29.24 -16.44
CA GLY A 88 31.91 -28.12 -17.26
C GLY A 88 30.82 -27.25 -17.94
N PRO A 89 31.20 -26.09 -18.47
CA PRO A 89 30.33 -24.94 -18.79
C PRO A 89 29.41 -25.14 -20.01
N ASN A 90 29.37 -26.34 -20.58
CA ASN A 90 28.69 -26.65 -21.85
C ASN A 90 27.36 -27.40 -21.66
N GLN A 91 26.83 -27.46 -20.43
CA GLN A 91 25.50 -27.97 -20.15
C GLN A 91 24.55 -26.78 -20.01
N GLU A 92 23.75 -26.49 -21.05
CA GLU A 92 22.79 -25.36 -21.05
C GLU A 92 21.79 -25.43 -19.87
N ASN A 93 21.58 -26.64 -19.36
CA ASN A 93 20.78 -27.02 -18.20
C ASN A 93 21.51 -26.90 -16.85
N ASN A 94 22.74 -26.35 -16.79
CA ASN A 94 23.54 -26.18 -15.56
C ASN A 94 23.72 -24.70 -15.14
N SER A 95 22.78 -23.83 -15.54
CA SER A 95 22.85 -22.38 -15.30
C SER A 95 22.15 -22.00 -14.00
N PHE A 96 22.69 -21.00 -13.30
CA PHE A 96 22.02 -20.36 -12.16
C PHE A 96 20.67 -19.77 -12.61
N ILE A 97 19.63 -20.07 -11.84
CA ILE A 97 18.26 -19.65 -12.11
C ILE A 97 17.98 -18.39 -11.28
N ARG A 98 18.11 -17.23 -11.91
CA ARG A 98 17.87 -15.92 -11.29
C ARG A 98 16.39 -15.57 -11.36
N ASP A 99 15.82 -15.16 -10.24
CA ASP A 99 14.50 -14.52 -10.21
C ASP A 99 14.45 -13.40 -9.15
N ASP A 100 14.83 -12.19 -9.57
CA ASP A 100 14.80 -11.00 -8.71
C ASP A 100 13.38 -10.64 -8.28
N SER A 101 12.37 -10.96 -9.09
CA SER A 101 10.97 -10.61 -8.83
C SER A 101 10.41 -11.48 -7.70
N LEU A 102 10.67 -12.79 -7.77
CA LEU A 102 10.33 -13.71 -6.68
C LEU A 102 11.08 -13.35 -5.40
N MET A 103 12.39 -13.09 -5.48
CA MET A 103 13.19 -12.70 -4.30
C MET A 103 12.70 -11.39 -3.68
N THR A 104 12.35 -10.41 -4.52
CA THR A 104 11.86 -9.10 -4.04
C THR A 104 10.50 -9.21 -3.39
N ASP A 105 9.59 -10.00 -3.95
CA ASP A 105 8.29 -10.22 -3.33
C ASP A 105 8.41 -11.02 -2.04
N ALA A 106 9.25 -12.06 -2.01
CA ALA A 106 9.41 -12.93 -0.84
C ALA A 106 10.09 -12.23 0.34
N PHE A 107 11.06 -11.35 0.07
CA PHE A 107 11.97 -10.83 1.09
C PHE A 107 12.01 -9.30 1.18
N GLY A 108 11.59 -8.56 0.15
CA GLY A 108 11.67 -7.09 0.08
C GLY A 108 12.79 -6.60 -0.85
N ALA A 109 13.19 -5.33 -0.74
CA ALA A 109 14.11 -4.74 -1.71
C ALA A 109 15.50 -5.41 -1.77
N GLN A 110 16.02 -5.56 -2.99
CA GLN A 110 17.37 -6.09 -3.22
C GLN A 110 18.44 -5.19 -2.57
N ASN A 111 19.47 -5.83 -2.05
CA ASN A 111 20.56 -5.28 -1.24
C ASN A 111 20.13 -4.64 0.10
N VAL A 112 18.83 -4.63 0.42
CA VAL A 112 18.27 -4.20 1.71
C VAL A 112 17.87 -5.41 2.55
N ARG A 113 17.09 -6.32 1.96
CA ARG A 113 16.54 -7.52 2.61
C ARG A 113 17.01 -8.83 1.98
N TRP A 114 17.64 -8.76 0.83
CA TRP A 114 18.29 -9.91 0.19
C TRP A 114 19.43 -9.46 -0.72
N THR A 115 20.30 -10.37 -1.14
CA THR A 115 21.38 -10.07 -2.11
C THR A 115 21.51 -11.15 -3.16
N GLN A 116 21.91 -10.76 -4.37
CA GLN A 116 22.21 -11.69 -5.46
C GLN A 116 23.71 -12.01 -5.43
N ALA A 117 24.08 -13.19 -4.94
CA ALA A 117 25.46 -13.69 -4.98
C ALA A 117 25.80 -14.34 -6.34
N GLY A 118 24.81 -14.97 -6.98
CA GLY A 118 24.98 -15.66 -8.26
C GLY A 118 25.17 -14.74 -9.46
N GLN A 119 25.83 -15.23 -10.52
CA GLN A 119 26.01 -14.49 -11.78
C GLN A 119 26.06 -15.41 -13.02
N GLY A 120 25.10 -15.25 -13.94
CA GLY A 120 25.14 -15.83 -15.29
C GLY A 120 25.06 -17.36 -15.37
N ARG A 121 25.53 -17.94 -16.49
CA ARG A 121 25.46 -19.40 -16.79
C ARG A 121 26.60 -20.25 -16.15
N ARG A 122 27.23 -19.82 -15.05
CA ARG A 122 28.49 -20.44 -14.57
C ARG A 122 28.57 -20.54 -13.04
N ASP A 123 29.59 -21.26 -12.53
CA ASP A 123 29.98 -21.33 -11.11
C ASP A 123 30.06 -19.94 -10.48
N THR A 124 29.38 -19.77 -9.35
CA THR A 124 29.22 -18.50 -8.66
C THR A 124 30.17 -18.47 -7.48
N PHE A 125 31.42 -18.08 -7.73
CA PHE A 125 32.54 -18.03 -6.76
C PHE A 125 33.22 -16.68 -6.81
N PRO A 126 33.94 -16.24 -5.75
CA PRO A 126 34.71 -15.00 -5.81
C PRO A 126 35.60 -14.90 -7.05
N ASP A 127 36.20 -16.01 -7.49
CA ASP A 127 37.09 -16.14 -8.65
C ASP A 127 36.39 -16.70 -9.91
N GLY A 128 35.10 -17.05 -9.82
CA GLY A 128 34.27 -17.56 -10.92
C GLY A 128 34.85 -18.73 -11.73
N TRP A 129 34.24 -19.01 -12.89
CA TRP A 129 34.73 -20.06 -13.79
C TRP A 129 36.01 -19.61 -14.52
N ASN A 130 37.09 -20.39 -14.41
CA ASN A 130 38.44 -20.12 -14.97
C ASN A 130 39.16 -18.90 -14.36
N GLY A 131 38.90 -18.54 -13.10
CA GLY A 131 39.61 -17.44 -12.42
C GLY A 131 39.16 -16.03 -12.83
N THR A 132 37.96 -15.89 -13.41
CA THR A 132 37.30 -14.60 -13.64
C THR A 132 36.44 -14.21 -12.45
N SER A 133 36.79 -13.12 -11.76
CA SER A 133 36.11 -12.71 -10.52
C SER A 133 34.60 -12.52 -10.66
N ASN A 134 33.81 -12.99 -9.69
CA ASN A 134 32.39 -12.68 -9.55
C ASN A 134 32.19 -11.48 -8.58
N PRO A 135 31.93 -10.27 -9.09
CA PRO A 135 31.72 -9.10 -8.25
C PRO A 135 30.43 -9.19 -7.40
N ASN A 136 29.41 -9.92 -7.87
CA ASN A 136 28.16 -10.09 -7.14
C ASN A 136 28.36 -10.91 -5.85
N TRP A 137 29.18 -11.96 -5.93
CA TRP A 137 29.57 -12.76 -4.77
C TRP A 137 30.27 -11.89 -3.73
N THR A 138 31.36 -11.22 -4.13
CA THR A 138 32.17 -10.40 -3.21
C THR A 138 31.31 -9.33 -2.51
N ALA A 139 30.46 -8.61 -3.26
CA ALA A 139 29.57 -7.61 -2.67
C ALA A 139 28.51 -8.21 -1.73
N SER A 140 28.00 -9.40 -2.07
CA SER A 140 27.04 -10.13 -1.24
C SER A 140 27.66 -10.63 0.07
N VAL A 141 28.88 -11.16 0.03
CA VAL A 141 29.65 -11.57 1.21
C VAL A 141 29.80 -10.38 2.17
N THR A 142 30.19 -9.22 1.67
CA THR A 142 30.31 -8.00 2.49
C THR A 142 28.95 -7.59 3.10
N ARG A 143 27.86 -7.63 2.33
CA ARG A 143 26.51 -7.28 2.83
C ARG A 143 26.05 -8.22 3.94
N VAL A 144 26.17 -9.52 3.71
CA VAL A 144 25.79 -10.57 4.66
C VAL A 144 26.62 -10.46 5.93
N ARG A 145 27.94 -10.26 5.79
CA ARG A 145 28.84 -9.98 6.91
C ARG A 145 28.38 -8.78 7.73
N ASN A 146 27.97 -7.68 7.09
CA ASN A 146 27.50 -6.48 7.80
C ASN A 146 26.19 -6.75 8.56
N LYS A 147 25.22 -7.43 7.94
CA LYS A 147 23.96 -7.80 8.61
C LYS A 147 24.20 -8.75 9.79
N ALA A 148 25.03 -9.77 9.60
CA ALA A 148 25.45 -10.68 10.66
C ALA A 148 26.13 -9.93 11.81
N LYS A 149 27.04 -8.99 11.50
CA LYS A 149 27.72 -8.16 12.50
C LYS A 149 26.71 -7.38 13.35
N THR A 150 25.72 -6.72 12.73
CA THR A 150 24.67 -5.98 13.45
C THR A 150 23.92 -6.87 14.44
N ALA A 151 23.50 -8.05 14.01
CA ALA A 151 22.81 -9.00 14.88
C ALA A 151 23.67 -9.49 16.05
N LEU A 152 24.97 -9.72 15.80
CA LEU A 152 25.91 -10.12 16.83
C LEU A 152 26.23 -8.98 17.81
N ASP A 153 26.30 -7.73 17.34
CA ASP A 153 26.60 -6.55 18.15
C ASP A 153 25.46 -6.26 19.15
N ARG A 154 24.20 -6.48 18.75
CA ARG A 154 23.04 -6.40 19.66
C ARG A 154 22.88 -7.62 20.58
N GLY A 155 23.87 -8.52 20.61
CA GLY A 155 23.90 -9.69 21.49
C GLY A 155 23.07 -10.88 21.01
N GLY A 156 22.63 -10.89 19.76
CA GLY A 156 21.92 -12.01 19.14
C GLY A 156 22.83 -13.06 18.52
N LYS A 157 22.19 -14.01 17.85
CA LYS A 157 22.77 -15.08 17.03
C LYS A 157 22.39 -14.92 15.56
N VAL A 158 23.14 -15.59 14.70
CA VAL A 158 22.86 -15.69 13.27
C VAL A 158 22.52 -17.15 12.95
N TYR A 159 21.37 -17.38 12.31
CA TYR A 159 20.91 -18.69 11.88
C TYR A 159 20.91 -18.75 10.36
N VAL A 160 21.68 -19.66 9.80
CA VAL A 160 21.82 -19.87 8.36
C VAL A 160 21.02 -21.09 7.96
N MET A 161 20.09 -20.91 7.02
CA MET A 161 19.55 -22.00 6.21
C MET A 161 20.47 -22.15 4.99
N GLU A 162 21.18 -23.27 4.90
CA GLU A 162 22.16 -23.56 3.86
C GLU A 162 21.55 -24.54 2.84
N ALA A 163 20.74 -24.02 1.91
CA ALA A 163 20.03 -24.78 0.88
C ALA A 163 20.94 -25.22 -0.28
N GLY A 164 22.21 -25.53 -0.02
CA GLY A 164 23.20 -25.68 -1.07
C GLY A 164 24.59 -25.93 -0.53
N ASN A 165 25.62 -25.28 -1.09
CA ASN A 165 27.01 -25.52 -0.73
C ASN A 165 27.53 -24.54 0.33
N ALA A 166 28.43 -25.00 1.21
CA ALA A 166 28.90 -24.21 2.35
C ALA A 166 29.91 -23.10 2.00
N ASP A 167 30.21 -22.90 0.71
CA ASP A 167 31.22 -21.95 0.22
C ASP A 167 30.87 -20.49 0.52
N PHE A 168 29.62 -20.08 0.33
CA PHE A 168 29.22 -18.70 0.61
C PHE A 168 29.31 -18.41 2.11
N THR A 169 28.82 -19.34 2.94
CA THR A 169 28.95 -19.26 4.39
C THR A 169 30.39 -19.21 4.86
N HIS A 170 31.26 -20.02 4.29
CA HIS A 170 32.69 -19.94 4.57
C HIS A 170 33.24 -18.53 4.36
N ASP A 171 32.95 -17.93 3.19
CA ASP A 171 33.54 -16.65 2.82
C ASP A 171 33.05 -15.49 3.69
N TRP A 172 31.75 -15.37 3.97
CA TRP A 172 31.27 -14.23 4.77
C TRP A 172 31.61 -14.36 6.24
N VAL A 173 31.71 -15.58 6.78
CA VAL A 173 32.18 -15.80 8.15
C VAL A 173 33.68 -15.52 8.23
N GLN A 174 34.47 -15.90 7.23
CA GLN A 174 35.88 -15.50 7.15
C GLN A 174 36.05 -13.98 7.06
N GLU A 175 35.25 -13.31 6.22
CA GLU A 175 35.29 -11.86 6.12
C GLU A 175 34.89 -11.19 7.45
N LEU A 176 33.88 -11.71 8.16
CA LEU A 176 33.48 -11.23 9.48
C LEU A 176 34.67 -11.29 10.46
N ILE A 177 35.37 -12.42 10.53
CA ILE A 177 36.52 -12.60 11.42
C ILE A 177 37.70 -11.70 10.99
N ALA A 178 37.97 -11.61 9.69
CA ALA A 178 39.12 -10.87 9.18
C ALA A 178 38.94 -9.34 9.26
N GLN A 179 37.71 -8.84 9.15
CA GLN A 179 37.40 -7.41 9.05
C GLN A 179 36.81 -6.81 10.34
N THR A 180 36.63 -7.61 11.39
CA THR A 180 36.04 -7.16 12.66
C THR A 180 36.79 -7.74 13.88
N SER A 181 36.28 -7.49 15.08
CA SER A 181 36.83 -8.05 16.33
C SER A 181 36.32 -9.45 16.66
N TYR A 182 35.41 -10.02 15.86
CA TYR A 182 34.87 -11.37 16.11
C TYR A 182 35.93 -12.45 15.83
N THR A 183 35.95 -13.47 16.67
CA THR A 183 36.89 -14.59 16.59
C THR A 183 36.19 -15.88 16.19
N THR A 184 36.96 -16.93 15.87
CA THR A 184 36.39 -18.27 15.63
C THR A 184 35.64 -18.82 16.84
N ALA A 185 35.99 -18.42 18.07
CA ALA A 185 35.25 -18.80 19.28
C ALA A 185 33.87 -18.12 19.33
N ASP A 186 33.78 -16.87 18.88
CA ASP A 186 32.50 -16.14 18.78
C ASP A 186 31.59 -16.79 17.74
N THR A 187 32.11 -17.03 16.54
CA THR A 187 31.32 -17.61 15.44
C THR A 187 30.87 -19.03 15.76
N LYS A 188 31.71 -19.82 16.45
CA LYS A 188 31.40 -21.19 16.87
C LYS A 188 30.21 -21.28 17.84
N THR A 189 29.91 -20.20 18.56
CA THR A 189 28.83 -20.16 19.57
C THR A 189 27.60 -19.36 19.14
N ARG A 190 27.76 -18.43 18.19
CA ARG A 190 26.71 -17.49 17.79
C ARG A 190 26.27 -17.58 16.33
N ILE A 191 26.97 -18.32 15.48
CA ILE A 191 26.54 -18.57 14.10
C ILE A 191 26.15 -20.04 14.01
N VAL A 192 24.85 -20.29 13.83
CA VAL A 192 24.26 -21.62 13.69
C VAL A 192 24.01 -21.88 12.21
N VAL A 193 24.66 -22.89 11.65
CA VAL A 193 24.49 -23.26 10.23
C VAL A 193 23.72 -24.56 10.18
N VAL A 194 22.55 -24.54 9.56
CA VAL A 194 21.71 -25.73 9.39
C VAL A 194 21.76 -26.14 7.93
N GLN A 195 22.10 -27.40 7.67
CA GLN A 195 22.24 -27.94 6.32
C GLN A 195 21.70 -29.37 6.27
N HIS A 196 20.88 -29.64 5.27
CA HIS A 196 20.73 -30.93 4.61
C HIS A 196 21.32 -30.77 3.20
N SER A 197 21.55 -31.75 2.34
CA SER A 197 21.54 -33.21 2.31
C SER A 197 23.00 -33.74 2.19
N ASN A 198 23.20 -35.01 1.81
CA ASN A 198 24.55 -35.48 1.46
C ASN A 198 25.08 -34.75 0.22
N TRP A 199 24.21 -34.48 -0.74
CA TRP A 199 24.59 -33.84 -2.00
C TRP A 199 25.13 -32.42 -1.75
N ASN A 200 24.46 -31.64 -0.90
CA ASN A 200 24.87 -30.28 -0.53
C ASN A 200 26.27 -30.24 0.12
N GLU A 201 26.55 -31.19 1.03
CA GLU A 201 27.87 -31.34 1.64
C GLU A 201 28.94 -31.83 0.64
N GLU A 202 28.59 -32.78 -0.22
CA GLU A 202 29.51 -33.38 -1.21
C GLU A 202 29.83 -32.48 -2.41
N ASN A 203 29.05 -31.41 -2.61
CA ASN A 203 29.22 -30.44 -3.69
C ASN A 203 29.81 -29.08 -3.21
N THR A 204 30.15 -28.96 -1.92
CA THR A 204 30.98 -27.83 -1.45
C THR A 204 32.31 -27.84 -2.21
N THR A 205 32.97 -26.71 -2.50
CA THR A 205 34.11 -26.74 -3.45
C THR A 205 35.26 -27.65 -3.00
N THR A 206 35.54 -27.69 -1.70
CA THR A 206 36.56 -28.58 -1.14
C THR A 206 36.17 -29.09 0.25
N ALA A 207 36.71 -30.26 0.64
CA ALA A 207 36.59 -30.77 2.00
C ALA A 207 37.19 -29.81 3.04
N ALA A 208 38.17 -28.99 2.67
CA ALA A 208 38.78 -27.98 3.56
C ALA A 208 37.79 -26.87 3.90
N VAL A 209 37.03 -26.37 2.92
CA VAL A 209 35.99 -25.35 3.09
C VAL A 209 34.89 -25.88 4.02
N LEU A 210 34.35 -27.07 3.71
CA LEU A 210 33.30 -27.69 4.52
C LEU A 210 33.75 -27.94 5.97
N ASN A 211 34.94 -28.52 6.15
CA ASN A 211 35.50 -28.75 7.48
C ASN A 211 35.79 -27.44 8.23
N TRP A 212 36.15 -26.37 7.50
CA TRP A 212 36.34 -25.07 8.12
C TRP A 212 35.01 -24.53 8.66
N VAL A 213 33.92 -24.56 7.88
CA VAL A 213 32.60 -24.12 8.37
C VAL A 213 32.19 -24.95 9.58
N ARG A 214 32.26 -26.28 9.49
CA ARG A 214 31.96 -27.20 10.59
C ARG A 214 32.75 -26.89 11.87
N ASN A 215 34.02 -26.53 11.75
CA ASN A 215 34.88 -26.27 12.91
C ASN A 215 34.68 -24.88 13.50
N ASN A 216 34.21 -23.90 12.72
CA ASN A 216 34.15 -22.50 13.11
C ASN A 216 32.72 -21.94 13.29
N THR A 217 31.68 -22.74 13.06
CA THR A 217 30.27 -22.40 13.37
C THR A 217 29.60 -23.51 14.20
N ASP A 218 28.45 -23.22 14.82
CA ASP A 218 27.55 -24.25 15.34
C ASP A 218 26.84 -24.93 14.16
N TYR A 219 27.57 -25.81 13.49
CA TYR A 219 27.11 -26.53 12.31
C TYR A 219 26.22 -27.72 12.69
N ARG A 220 25.01 -27.76 12.13
CA ARG A 220 23.96 -28.73 12.42
C ARG A 220 23.51 -29.44 11.15
N ARG A 221 23.97 -30.67 10.97
CA ARG A 221 23.49 -31.58 9.93
C ARG A 221 22.19 -32.24 10.37
N ILE A 222 21.08 -31.89 9.73
CA ILE A 222 19.75 -32.50 9.96
C ILE A 222 19.50 -33.63 8.95
N GLU A 223 18.43 -34.42 9.09
CA GLU A 223 18.08 -35.43 8.10
C GLU A 223 17.56 -34.81 6.78
N ASP A 224 17.48 -35.61 5.72
CA ASP A 224 17.21 -35.14 4.35
C ASP A 224 15.72 -34.82 4.14
N GLY A 225 15.40 -33.58 3.76
CA GLY A 225 14.04 -33.11 3.47
C GLY A 225 13.41 -33.69 2.20
N ASN A 226 14.21 -34.34 1.33
CA ASN A 226 13.70 -35.08 0.18
C ASN A 226 13.06 -36.42 0.58
N GLY A 227 13.48 -36.98 1.72
CA GLY A 227 13.03 -38.26 2.22
C GLY A 227 11.79 -38.15 3.11
N ALA A 228 10.94 -39.17 3.09
CA ALA A 228 9.89 -39.34 4.09
C ALA A 228 10.27 -40.40 5.13
N GLY A 229 9.75 -40.28 6.36
CA GLY A 229 9.95 -41.28 7.41
C GLY A 229 11.25 -41.14 8.22
N ASN A 230 11.86 -39.96 8.18
CA ASN A 230 12.97 -39.56 9.06
C ASN A 230 12.47 -38.44 10.03
N SER A 231 13.37 -37.84 10.81
CA SER A 231 13.05 -36.78 11.80
C SER A 231 12.71 -35.42 11.19
N THR A 232 12.85 -35.29 9.87
CA THR A 232 12.55 -34.08 9.11
C THR A 232 11.31 -34.27 8.22
N PRO A 233 10.55 -33.22 7.89
CA PRO A 233 9.43 -33.33 6.96
C PRO A 233 9.89 -33.68 5.54
N GLY A 234 9.19 -34.63 4.91
CA GLY A 234 9.38 -34.92 3.49
C GLY A 234 8.67 -33.89 2.61
N PHE A 235 9.36 -32.81 2.24
CA PHE A 235 8.83 -31.71 1.41
C PHE A 235 9.04 -31.93 -0.09
N LYS A 236 8.99 -33.19 -0.51
CA LYS A 236 9.01 -33.64 -1.91
C LYS A 236 7.80 -34.54 -2.20
N ASN A 237 7.08 -34.27 -3.29
CA ASN A 237 5.95 -35.07 -3.73
C ASN A 237 5.89 -35.22 -5.25
N ASN A 238 5.84 -36.48 -5.70
CA ASN A 238 5.85 -36.84 -7.11
C ASN A 238 4.47 -36.78 -7.80
N THR A 239 3.48 -36.11 -7.20
CA THR A 239 2.15 -35.92 -7.81
C THR A 239 2.23 -34.89 -8.94
N PRO A 240 1.95 -35.28 -10.20
CA PRO A 240 1.96 -34.34 -11.33
C PRO A 240 1.00 -33.18 -11.12
N ASN A 241 1.41 -31.98 -11.56
CA ASN A 241 0.66 -30.73 -11.46
C ASN A 241 0.27 -30.33 -10.02
N TRP A 242 0.94 -30.85 -9.01
CA TRP A 242 0.73 -30.46 -7.61
C TRP A 242 0.79 -28.94 -7.42
N ILE A 243 1.71 -28.27 -8.12
CA ILE A 243 1.91 -26.82 -8.05
C ILE A 243 0.63 -26.00 -8.34
N ASN A 244 -0.32 -26.57 -9.10
CA ASN A 244 -1.60 -25.91 -9.37
C ASN A 244 -2.49 -25.79 -8.12
N ASN A 245 -2.31 -26.65 -7.12
CA ASN A 245 -3.03 -26.60 -5.84
C ASN A 245 -2.66 -25.35 -5.02
N VAL A 246 -1.40 -24.90 -5.12
CA VAL A 246 -0.94 -23.72 -4.38
C VAL A 246 -1.10 -22.41 -5.17
N ARG A 247 -1.30 -22.50 -6.49
CA ARG A 247 -1.41 -21.35 -7.40
C ARG A 247 -2.83 -21.05 -7.90
N THR A 248 -3.75 -21.99 -7.69
CA THR A 248 -5.16 -21.83 -8.07
C THR A 248 -5.75 -20.54 -7.50
N SER A 249 -6.68 -19.93 -8.24
CA SER A 249 -7.47 -18.78 -7.76
C SER A 249 -8.26 -19.09 -6.49
N THR A 250 -8.47 -20.38 -6.17
CA THR A 250 -9.11 -20.84 -4.93
C THR A 250 -8.17 -20.90 -3.72
N ASN A 251 -6.84 -20.69 -3.89
CA ASN A 251 -5.96 -20.45 -2.75
C ASN A 251 -6.37 -19.10 -2.14
N PRO A 252 -6.89 -19.05 -0.90
CA PRO A 252 -7.43 -17.83 -0.32
C PRO A 252 -6.34 -16.80 0.03
N ASN A 253 -5.06 -17.19 0.06
CA ASN A 253 -3.97 -16.27 0.27
C ASN A 253 -3.39 -15.79 -1.08
N ALA A 254 -3.69 -14.54 -1.44
CA ALA A 254 -3.23 -13.95 -2.69
C ALA A 254 -1.72 -13.69 -2.75
N TYR A 255 -1.11 -13.33 -1.62
CA TYR A 255 0.32 -13.05 -1.51
C TYR A 255 1.14 -14.32 -1.79
N THR A 256 0.88 -15.39 -1.05
CA THR A 256 1.60 -16.66 -1.22
C THR A 256 1.29 -17.25 -2.59
N ARG A 257 0.03 -17.20 -3.06
CA ARG A 257 -0.34 -17.60 -4.42
C ARG A 257 0.55 -16.91 -5.47
N ASN A 258 0.85 -15.62 -5.30
CA ASN A 258 1.75 -14.89 -6.19
C ASN A 258 3.19 -15.40 -6.13
N LEU A 259 3.73 -15.66 -4.92
CA LEU A 259 5.07 -16.25 -4.77
C LEU A 259 5.18 -17.59 -5.50
N TRP A 260 4.22 -18.49 -5.27
CA TRP A 260 4.18 -19.80 -5.94
C TRP A 260 3.93 -19.67 -7.45
N GLU A 261 3.20 -18.65 -7.89
CA GLU A 261 3.00 -18.31 -9.31
C GLU A 261 4.30 -17.93 -10.00
N LYS A 262 5.06 -17.01 -9.40
CA LYS A 262 6.36 -16.55 -9.89
C LYS A 262 7.40 -17.69 -9.89
N ALA A 263 7.47 -18.47 -8.81
CA ALA A 263 8.35 -19.63 -8.74
C ALA A 263 8.13 -20.62 -9.89
N TRP A 264 6.86 -20.90 -10.23
CA TRP A 264 6.59 -21.73 -11.41
C TRP A 264 6.98 -21.05 -12.73
N GLN A 265 6.65 -19.77 -12.89
CA GLN A 265 6.94 -19.05 -14.13
C GLN A 265 8.44 -19.00 -14.42
N ALA A 266 9.27 -18.79 -13.39
CA ALA A 266 10.72 -18.80 -13.49
C ALA A 266 11.31 -20.16 -13.89
N TYR A 267 10.58 -21.24 -13.61
CA TYR A 267 10.96 -22.58 -14.03
C TYR A 267 10.54 -22.92 -15.48
N GLN A 268 9.48 -22.32 -16.02
CA GLN A 268 8.94 -22.73 -17.32
C GLN A 268 9.95 -22.59 -18.47
N GLY A 269 10.24 -23.71 -19.15
CA GLY A 269 11.18 -23.78 -20.28
C GLY A 269 12.60 -24.18 -19.89
N LEU A 270 12.87 -24.42 -18.60
CA LEU A 270 14.14 -24.98 -18.12
C LEU A 270 14.06 -26.52 -18.08
N ILE A 271 15.17 -27.18 -18.42
CA ILE A 271 15.33 -28.63 -18.24
C ILE A 271 15.99 -28.83 -16.87
N PRO A 272 15.27 -29.33 -15.85
CA PRO A 272 15.88 -29.56 -14.54
C PRO A 272 16.95 -30.66 -14.66
N SER A 273 18.16 -30.38 -14.16
CA SER A 273 19.27 -31.36 -14.22
C SER A 273 19.31 -32.28 -13.00
N TRP A 274 18.85 -31.79 -11.85
CA TRP A 274 18.98 -32.48 -10.57
C TRP A 274 17.68 -32.56 -9.75
N SER A 275 16.64 -31.84 -10.17
CA SER A 275 15.31 -31.90 -9.55
C SER A 275 14.25 -32.53 -10.46
N SER A 276 13.10 -32.86 -9.86
CA SER A 276 12.01 -33.58 -10.53
C SER A 276 10.89 -32.67 -11.07
N MET A 277 11.15 -31.36 -11.10
CA MET A 277 10.18 -30.28 -11.34
C MET A 277 9.49 -30.27 -12.73
N GLY A 278 9.94 -31.13 -13.66
CA GLY A 278 9.41 -31.38 -15.01
C GLY A 278 7.91 -31.23 -15.20
N ASN A 279 7.13 -31.77 -14.25
CA ASN A 279 5.69 -31.93 -14.34
C ASN A 279 4.93 -31.15 -13.24
N GLY A 280 5.50 -30.07 -12.69
CA GLY A 280 4.84 -29.30 -11.62
C GLY A 280 4.69 -30.07 -10.32
N LEU A 281 5.72 -30.86 -9.98
CA LEU A 281 5.83 -31.61 -8.73
C LEU A 281 6.07 -30.66 -7.54
N ALA A 282 5.82 -31.14 -6.32
CA ALA A 282 6.24 -30.41 -5.12
C ALA A 282 7.69 -30.77 -4.82
N ASP A 283 8.56 -29.78 -4.74
CA ASP A 283 9.94 -29.97 -4.31
C ASP A 283 10.41 -28.65 -3.71
N PHE A 284 10.30 -28.52 -2.39
CA PHE A 284 10.77 -27.37 -1.61
C PHE A 284 11.57 -27.86 -0.39
N SER A 285 12.33 -28.93 -0.61
CA SER A 285 12.98 -29.71 0.45
C SER A 285 13.93 -28.89 1.32
N ASP A 286 14.62 -27.89 0.76
CA ASP A 286 15.45 -26.93 1.50
C ASP A 286 14.71 -26.04 2.51
N THR A 287 13.38 -26.03 2.47
CA THR A 287 12.60 -25.37 3.53
C THR A 287 12.74 -26.08 4.88
N VAL A 288 13.28 -27.32 4.91
CA VAL A 288 13.40 -28.10 6.13
C VAL A 288 14.37 -27.50 7.14
N GLU A 289 15.42 -26.81 6.67
CA GLU A 289 16.31 -26.00 7.48
C GLU A 289 15.54 -24.92 8.24
N ALA A 290 14.69 -24.16 7.53
CA ALA A 290 13.87 -23.12 8.13
C ALA A 290 12.85 -23.71 9.11
N TRP A 291 12.22 -24.83 8.77
CA TRP A 291 11.32 -25.57 9.66
C TRP A 291 11.99 -25.94 10.99
N TYR A 292 13.25 -26.37 10.92
CA TYR A 292 14.04 -26.70 12.10
C TYR A 292 14.55 -25.45 12.85
N ILE A 293 15.03 -24.41 12.15
CA ILE A 293 15.49 -23.15 12.76
C ILE A 293 14.40 -22.47 13.57
N PHE A 294 13.18 -22.43 13.04
CA PHE A 294 12.05 -21.83 13.73
C PHE A 294 11.34 -22.79 14.68
N ASN A 295 11.87 -24.01 14.84
CA ASN A 295 11.32 -25.03 15.72
C ASN A 295 9.82 -25.28 15.47
N ILE A 296 9.42 -25.36 14.20
CA ILE A 296 8.01 -25.45 13.78
C ILE A 296 7.39 -26.79 14.21
N GLY A 297 8.16 -27.87 14.19
CA GLY A 297 7.70 -29.17 14.68
C GLY A 297 6.46 -29.70 13.94
N THR A 298 5.53 -30.28 14.69
CA THR A 298 4.35 -30.99 14.16
C THR A 298 3.34 -30.09 13.43
N ASP A 299 3.48 -28.77 13.55
CA ASP A 299 2.58 -27.79 12.95
C ASP A 299 2.71 -27.71 11.42
N ALA A 300 3.85 -28.14 10.87
CA ALA A 300 4.09 -28.20 9.43
C ALA A 300 4.97 -29.39 9.03
N ASP A 301 4.83 -30.53 9.71
CA ASP A 301 5.66 -31.73 9.50
C ASP A 301 5.34 -32.56 8.24
N SER A 302 4.53 -32.01 7.33
CA SER A 302 4.17 -32.62 6.05
C SER A 302 3.74 -31.55 5.06
N ILE A 303 3.81 -31.84 3.76
CA ILE A 303 3.39 -30.90 2.71
C ILE A 303 1.96 -30.39 2.93
N SER A 304 1.02 -31.27 3.30
CA SER A 304 -0.37 -30.86 3.53
C SER A 304 -0.51 -29.89 4.69
N LYS A 305 0.21 -30.12 5.79
CA LYS A 305 0.18 -29.21 6.94
C LYS A 305 0.90 -27.90 6.63
N PHE A 306 2.04 -27.97 5.94
CA PHE A 306 2.78 -26.79 5.48
C PHE A 306 1.90 -25.92 4.57
N VAL A 307 1.26 -26.52 3.56
CA VAL A 307 0.36 -25.80 2.66
C VAL A 307 -0.80 -25.19 3.43
N ALA A 308 -1.46 -25.94 4.30
CA ALA A 308 -2.57 -25.41 5.09
C ALA A 308 -2.14 -24.23 5.99
N ARG A 309 -0.96 -24.32 6.61
CA ARG A 309 -0.48 -23.31 7.56
C ARG A 309 0.11 -22.08 6.90
N TYR A 310 0.96 -22.25 5.90
CA TYR A 310 1.77 -21.15 5.35
C TYR A 310 1.31 -20.69 3.98
N VAL A 311 0.67 -21.56 3.19
CA VAL A 311 0.33 -21.26 1.78
C VAL A 311 -1.14 -20.91 1.61
N HIS A 312 -2.05 -21.67 2.19
CA HIS A 312 -3.50 -21.44 2.12
C HIS A 312 -4.05 -20.67 3.31
N ASN A 313 -3.20 -20.24 4.25
CA ASN A 313 -3.66 -19.45 5.37
C ASN A 313 -3.87 -18.00 4.93
N ALA A 314 -5.12 -17.53 4.95
CA ALA A 314 -5.47 -16.17 4.57
C ALA A 314 -4.85 -15.08 5.47
N ALA A 315 -4.30 -15.43 6.63
CA ALA A 315 -3.66 -14.49 7.56
C ALA A 315 -2.24 -14.06 7.14
N SER A 316 -1.58 -14.73 6.18
CA SER A 316 -0.26 -14.28 5.71
C SER A 316 -0.39 -13.07 4.77
N THR A 317 0.07 -11.90 5.18
CA THR A 317 -0.10 -10.60 4.49
C THR A 317 1.20 -10.06 3.86
N GLY A 318 2.23 -10.88 3.80
CA GLY A 318 3.62 -10.48 3.48
C GLY A 318 4.50 -10.43 4.73
N PRO A 319 5.84 -10.46 4.59
CA PRO A 319 6.74 -10.47 5.73
C PRO A 319 6.65 -9.15 6.49
N VAL A 320 6.53 -9.23 7.82
CA VAL A 320 6.72 -8.11 8.74
C VAL A 320 8.09 -8.32 9.39
N PRO A 321 9.15 -7.66 8.92
CA PRO A 321 10.47 -8.03 9.35
C PRO A 321 10.84 -7.49 10.73
N GLY A 322 11.75 -8.18 11.40
CA GLY A 322 12.32 -7.78 12.68
C GLY A 322 13.22 -6.54 12.64
N PRO A 323 13.71 -6.12 13.83
CA PRO A 323 14.22 -4.77 14.08
C PRO A 323 15.45 -4.32 13.28
N ASP A 324 16.23 -5.17 12.59
CA ASP A 324 17.44 -4.72 11.85
C ASP A 324 17.57 -5.12 10.39
N GLY A 325 16.53 -5.64 9.73
CA GLY A 325 16.64 -5.69 8.27
C GLY A 325 16.46 -4.31 7.62
N GLY A 326 16.28 -3.27 8.43
CA GLY A 326 16.58 -1.84 8.20
C GLY A 326 16.51 -1.14 9.57
N THR A 327 17.62 -0.63 10.10
CA THR A 327 17.86 -0.29 11.52
C THR A 327 16.93 0.81 12.10
N PRO A 328 16.57 0.81 13.40
CA PRO A 328 15.86 1.91 14.06
C PRO A 328 16.86 3.02 14.40
N GLY A 329 16.76 4.14 13.67
CA GLY A 329 17.66 5.29 13.73
C GLY A 329 18.42 5.58 12.42
N SER A 330 18.18 4.80 11.36
CA SER A 330 18.92 4.91 10.11
C SER A 330 18.26 5.79 9.06
N ASP A 331 19.06 6.14 8.06
CA ASP A 331 18.63 6.68 6.78
C ASP A 331 17.55 5.79 6.15
N THR A 332 16.31 6.26 6.02
CA THR A 332 15.16 5.56 5.42
C THR A 332 14.46 6.35 4.33
N VAL A 333 13.79 5.65 3.41
CA VAL A 333 12.80 6.22 2.47
C VAL A 333 11.47 5.53 2.67
N ASP A 334 10.40 6.30 2.63
CA ASP A 334 9.04 5.79 2.67
C ASP A 334 8.37 6.01 1.31
N CYS A 335 7.79 4.93 0.80
CA CYS A 335 7.15 4.86 -0.51
C CYS A 335 5.68 5.27 -0.48
N SER A 336 5.12 5.63 0.68
CA SER A 336 3.71 5.96 0.87
C SER A 336 3.18 7.07 -0.05
N LEU A 337 4.04 8.00 -0.50
CA LEU A 337 3.67 9.10 -1.39
C LEU A 337 4.11 8.91 -2.84
N LEU A 338 4.67 7.76 -3.20
CA LEU A 338 4.98 7.48 -4.60
C LEU A 338 3.67 7.37 -5.40
N PRO A 339 3.59 8.01 -6.58
CA PRO A 339 2.37 7.99 -7.36
C PRO A 339 2.10 6.58 -7.89
N THR A 340 0.90 6.07 -7.62
CA THR A 340 0.37 4.82 -8.21
C THR A 340 -0.25 5.05 -9.58
N SER A 341 -0.45 6.31 -9.96
CA SER A 341 -0.75 6.73 -11.33
C SER A 341 0.04 7.99 -11.67
N ILE A 342 0.55 8.05 -12.90
CA ILE A 342 1.19 9.24 -13.46
C ILE A 342 0.53 9.61 -14.77
N VAL A 343 0.44 10.91 -15.05
CA VAL A 343 0.05 11.38 -16.38
C VAL A 343 1.24 11.21 -17.33
N SER A 344 0.98 10.73 -18.54
CA SER A 344 1.96 10.69 -19.63
C SER A 344 2.57 12.08 -19.89
N ALA A 345 3.82 12.26 -19.47
CA ALA A 345 4.57 13.50 -19.60
C ALA A 345 6.06 13.22 -19.82
N ALA A 346 6.75 14.16 -20.48
CA ALA A 346 8.20 14.07 -20.72
C ALA A 346 9.02 14.09 -19.41
N SER A 347 8.47 14.71 -18.38
CA SER A 347 8.97 14.67 -17.01
C SER A 347 7.81 14.78 -16.03
N PHE A 348 7.97 14.21 -14.85
CA PHE A 348 7.02 14.33 -13.74
C PHE A 348 7.76 14.25 -12.40
N ASP A 349 7.22 14.90 -11.38
CA ASP A 349 7.80 14.96 -10.05
C ASP A 349 7.26 13.84 -9.16
N VAL A 350 8.17 13.23 -8.41
CA VAL A 350 7.86 12.14 -7.49
C VAL A 350 8.21 12.58 -6.08
N GLN A 351 7.23 12.51 -5.18
CA GLN A 351 7.41 12.85 -3.77
C GLN A 351 7.84 11.61 -3.00
N VAL A 352 8.96 11.73 -2.28
CA VAL A 352 9.57 10.64 -1.51
C VAL A 352 9.84 11.10 -0.09
N PRO A 353 9.00 10.74 0.88
CA PRO A 353 9.32 10.86 2.29
C PRO A 353 10.65 10.17 2.63
N TYR A 354 11.44 10.82 3.48
CA TYR A 354 12.72 10.30 3.93
C TYR A 354 12.98 10.67 5.39
N THR A 355 13.82 9.88 6.04
CA THR A 355 14.55 10.26 7.25
C THR A 355 16.02 10.06 7.00
N ALA A 356 16.84 11.08 7.23
CA ALA A 356 18.28 11.02 6.98
C ALA A 356 19.07 11.50 8.20
N THR A 357 20.11 10.76 8.56
CA THR A 357 21.06 11.04 9.65
C THR A 357 22.16 12.02 9.22
N GLY A 358 22.28 12.28 7.92
CA GLY A 358 23.27 13.17 7.29
C GLY A 358 22.82 13.51 5.86
N PRO A 359 23.65 14.22 5.06
CA PRO A 359 23.32 14.44 3.66
C PRO A 359 23.18 13.11 2.88
N ARG A 360 22.09 12.92 2.15
CA ARG A 360 21.79 11.69 1.40
C ARG A 360 21.22 12.00 0.02
N ASP A 361 21.44 11.11 -0.94
CA ASP A 361 20.73 11.13 -2.22
C ASP A 361 19.45 10.30 -2.06
N VAL A 362 18.29 10.94 -2.23
CA VAL A 362 17.02 10.24 -2.47
C VAL A 362 16.95 9.95 -3.97
N THR A 363 16.89 8.67 -4.32
CA THR A 363 16.95 8.18 -5.69
C THR A 363 15.63 7.53 -6.08
N VAL A 364 15.11 7.85 -7.25
CA VAL A 364 13.95 7.20 -7.89
C VAL A 364 14.40 6.63 -9.22
N GLU A 365 14.24 5.33 -9.40
CA GLU A 365 14.43 4.61 -10.66
C GLU A 365 13.08 4.39 -11.31
N TRP A 366 13.00 4.57 -12.63
CA TRP A 366 11.77 4.37 -13.40
C TRP A 366 11.92 3.19 -14.35
N TYR A 367 10.91 2.33 -14.40
CA TYR A 367 10.75 1.29 -15.41
C TYR A 367 9.36 1.43 -16.04
N GLY A 368 9.30 1.56 -17.36
CA GLY A 368 8.03 1.58 -18.10
C GLY A 368 7.84 0.25 -18.84
N ASN A 369 6.74 -0.46 -18.60
CA ASN A 369 6.50 -1.82 -19.09
C ASN A 369 7.71 -2.75 -18.87
N SER A 370 8.29 -2.70 -17.66
CA SER A 370 9.49 -3.44 -17.28
C SER A 370 10.76 -3.09 -18.08
N VAL A 371 10.74 -2.01 -18.86
CA VAL A 371 11.91 -1.47 -19.58
C VAL A 371 12.55 -0.35 -18.77
N TRP A 372 13.87 -0.40 -18.60
CA TRP A 372 14.63 0.62 -17.87
C TRP A 372 14.44 2.02 -18.48
N GLY A 373 13.91 2.93 -17.67
CA GLY A 373 13.60 4.30 -18.02
C GLY A 373 14.57 5.33 -17.45
N GLY A 374 15.38 4.98 -16.45
CA GLY A 374 16.43 5.85 -15.91
C GLY A 374 16.48 5.90 -14.39
N VAL A 375 17.49 6.60 -13.85
CA VAL A 375 17.66 6.87 -12.42
C VAL A 375 17.77 8.38 -12.20
N PHE A 376 17.00 8.88 -11.24
CA PHE A 376 16.84 10.29 -10.94
C PHE A 376 17.09 10.49 -9.45
N ARG A 377 17.62 11.65 -9.06
CA ARG A 377 17.99 11.87 -7.65
C ARG A 377 17.89 13.34 -7.23
N THR A 378 17.62 13.52 -5.94
CA THR A 378 17.72 14.79 -5.22
C THR A 378 18.55 14.57 -3.96
N THR A 379 19.49 15.48 -3.65
CA THR A 379 20.24 15.43 -2.40
C THR A 379 19.48 16.17 -1.30
N VAL A 380 19.31 15.51 -0.16
CA VAL A 380 18.64 16.04 1.04
C VAL A 380 19.61 16.19 2.19
N GLY A 381 19.31 17.08 3.13
CA GLY A 381 20.05 17.26 4.37
C GLY A 381 19.69 16.21 5.43
N ALA A 382 20.31 16.31 6.61
CA ALA A 382 19.89 15.53 7.77
C ALA A 382 18.52 16.00 8.29
N GLY A 383 17.73 15.08 8.85
CA GLY A 383 16.37 15.29 9.31
C GLY A 383 15.36 14.43 8.55
N SER A 384 14.08 14.62 8.83
CA SER A 384 12.98 13.98 8.11
C SER A 384 12.24 15.01 7.26
N GLY A 385 11.73 14.59 6.11
CA GLY A 385 10.96 15.45 5.21
C GLY A 385 10.53 14.70 3.96
N THR A 386 10.06 15.44 2.95
CA THR A 386 9.69 14.89 1.65
C THR A 386 10.62 15.45 0.60
N ALA A 387 11.30 14.57 -0.13
CA ALA A 387 12.13 14.92 -1.27
C ALA A 387 11.31 14.90 -2.56
N THR A 388 11.39 15.95 -3.35
CA THR A 388 10.86 15.94 -4.71
C THR A 388 11.96 15.46 -5.66
N VAL A 389 11.72 14.38 -6.38
CA VAL A 389 12.62 13.83 -7.39
C VAL A 389 11.96 13.96 -8.76
N THR A 390 12.52 14.81 -9.62
CA THR A 390 12.06 14.96 -11.00
C THR A 390 12.52 13.78 -11.85
N VAL A 391 11.56 13.01 -12.36
CA VAL A 391 11.78 11.85 -13.23
C VAL A 391 11.68 12.31 -14.68
N THR A 392 12.67 12.01 -15.50
CA THR A 392 12.70 12.33 -16.94
C THR A 392 13.05 11.07 -17.74
N PRO A 393 12.05 10.23 -18.09
CA PRO A 393 12.32 8.93 -18.69
C PRO A 393 13.15 9.01 -19.99
N ASN A 394 14.19 8.19 -20.10
CA ASN A 394 15.13 8.18 -21.23
C ASN A 394 14.47 7.90 -22.59
N GLY A 395 13.29 7.27 -22.59
CA GLY A 395 12.49 6.97 -23.79
C GLY A 395 11.48 8.05 -24.17
N GLY A 396 11.45 9.19 -23.46
CA GLY A 396 10.40 10.19 -23.58
C GLY A 396 9.15 9.85 -22.74
N ALA A 397 8.05 10.56 -22.99
CA ALA A 397 6.82 10.39 -22.21
C ALA A 397 6.31 8.93 -22.26
N PRO A 398 6.07 8.27 -21.11
CA PRO A 398 5.49 6.93 -21.09
C PRO A 398 4.12 6.92 -21.78
N ALA A 399 3.81 5.87 -22.56
CA ALA A 399 2.55 5.84 -23.31
C ALA A 399 1.33 5.71 -22.38
N PRO A 400 0.23 6.47 -22.58
CA PRO A 400 -1.03 6.25 -21.86
C PRO A 400 -1.51 4.79 -21.99
N GLY A 401 -2.05 4.24 -20.90
CA GLY A 401 -2.48 2.85 -20.78
C GLY A 401 -1.34 1.85 -20.54
N SER A 402 -0.08 2.29 -20.49
CA SER A 402 1.04 1.46 -20.06
C SER A 402 1.14 1.37 -18.53
N THR A 403 1.93 0.40 -18.05
CA THR A 403 2.23 0.24 -16.63
C THR A 403 3.68 0.61 -16.38
N GLY A 404 3.99 1.03 -15.16
CA GLY A 404 5.34 1.34 -14.74
C GLY A 404 5.66 0.88 -13.34
N GLU A 405 6.90 1.11 -12.95
CA GLU A 405 7.44 0.79 -11.63
C GLU A 405 8.40 1.91 -11.20
N PHE A 406 8.23 2.37 -9.97
CA PHE A 406 9.23 3.18 -9.28
C PHE A 406 10.04 2.29 -8.35
N ARG A 407 11.36 2.41 -8.37
CA ARG A 407 12.22 1.87 -7.30
C ARG A 407 12.92 3.02 -6.61
N THR A 408 12.58 3.20 -5.35
CA THR A 408 13.08 4.31 -4.56
C THR A 408 14.12 3.81 -3.58
N SER A 409 15.18 4.58 -3.37
CA SER A 409 16.21 4.25 -2.39
C SER A 409 16.91 5.48 -1.84
N LEU A 410 17.38 5.39 -0.59
CA LEU A 410 18.23 6.38 0.05
C LEU A 410 19.68 5.94 -0.01
N ARG A 411 20.59 6.82 -0.43
CA ARG A 411 22.00 6.51 -0.69
C ARG A 411 22.93 7.57 -0.12
N ALA A 412 24.20 7.24 0.05
CA ALA A 412 25.22 8.27 0.32
C ALA A 412 25.32 9.21 -0.89
N VAL A 413 25.64 10.49 -0.66
CA VAL A 413 25.72 11.49 -1.73
C VAL A 413 26.71 11.04 -2.80
N GLY A 414 26.24 10.96 -4.06
CA GLY A 414 27.04 10.53 -5.20
C GLY A 414 27.23 9.02 -5.33
N ALA A 415 26.68 8.20 -4.43
CA ALA A 415 26.81 6.75 -4.52
C ALA A 415 26.03 6.14 -5.71
N GLY A 416 26.51 4.99 -6.17
CA GLY A 416 25.84 4.15 -7.17
C GLY A 416 24.75 3.26 -6.58
N TRP A 417 24.08 2.47 -7.42
CA TRP A 417 22.95 1.61 -7.04
C TRP A 417 23.31 0.45 -6.10
N GLN A 418 24.60 0.10 -5.99
CA GLN A 418 25.01 -1.12 -5.30
C GLN A 418 24.80 -1.10 -3.78
N ASN A 419 24.69 0.09 -3.16
CA ASN A 419 24.71 0.23 -1.69
C ASN A 419 23.65 1.22 -1.17
N PRO A 420 22.35 0.92 -1.32
CA PRO A 420 21.30 1.72 -0.68
C PRO A 420 21.32 1.49 0.85
N PHE A 421 21.06 2.56 1.61
CA PHE A 421 20.78 2.46 3.05
C PHE A 421 19.38 1.88 3.30
N ASP A 422 18.42 2.29 2.47
CA ASP A 422 17.05 1.82 2.48
C ASP A 422 16.44 1.99 1.08
N GLY A 423 15.34 1.28 0.82
CA GLY A 423 14.64 1.38 -0.45
C GLY A 423 13.39 0.52 -0.52
N CYS A 424 12.46 0.96 -1.35
CA CYS A 424 11.18 0.30 -1.57
C CYS A 424 10.72 0.53 -3.01
N PRO A 425 10.07 -0.47 -3.64
CA PRO A 425 9.44 -0.29 -4.95
C PRO A 425 7.93 -0.01 -4.84
N ILE A 426 7.38 0.68 -5.84
CA ILE A 426 5.96 0.62 -6.21
C ILE A 426 5.87 0.06 -7.63
N VAL A 427 5.15 -1.03 -7.78
CA VAL A 427 4.86 -1.69 -9.06
C VAL A 427 3.43 -1.35 -9.53
N ASN A 428 3.16 -1.57 -10.82
CA ASN A 428 1.85 -1.34 -11.44
C ASN A 428 1.40 0.13 -11.42
N VAL A 429 2.34 1.07 -11.51
CA VAL A 429 2.04 2.50 -11.70
C VAL A 429 1.29 2.66 -13.01
N THR A 430 0.06 3.17 -12.98
CA THR A 430 -0.75 3.33 -14.20
C THR A 430 -0.38 4.63 -14.90
N VAL A 431 0.02 4.55 -16.17
CA VAL A 431 0.27 5.74 -16.98
C VAL A 431 -1.06 6.17 -17.62
N THR A 432 -1.60 7.32 -17.20
CA THR A 432 -2.84 7.88 -17.74
C THR A 432 -2.57 8.89 -18.85
N GLY A 433 -3.61 9.20 -19.62
CA GLY A 433 -3.59 10.37 -20.50
C GLY A 433 -3.60 11.66 -19.68
N ALA A 434 -3.36 12.80 -20.33
CA ALA A 434 -3.48 14.10 -19.67
C ALA A 434 -4.88 14.28 -19.06
N VAL A 435 -4.94 14.61 -17.77
CA VAL A 435 -6.16 15.07 -17.11
C VAL A 435 -6.60 16.41 -17.71
N GLY A 436 -7.91 16.63 -17.81
CA GLY A 436 -8.49 17.80 -18.49
C GLY A 436 -8.68 19.04 -17.60
N SER A 437 -8.51 18.88 -16.29
CA SER A 437 -8.96 19.80 -15.23
C SER A 437 -7.82 20.16 -14.27
N ASN A 438 -7.93 21.34 -13.66
CA ASN A 438 -7.19 21.73 -12.45
C ASN A 438 -8.23 21.93 -11.35
N GLU A 439 -8.38 20.98 -10.42
CA GLU A 439 -9.50 20.91 -9.47
C GLU A 439 -9.01 20.48 -8.08
N LEU A 440 -9.57 21.06 -7.03
CA LEU A 440 -9.42 20.65 -5.64
C LEU A 440 -10.71 19.98 -5.18
N ILE A 441 -10.59 18.78 -4.61
CA ILE A 441 -11.75 18.02 -4.18
C ILE A 441 -12.04 18.42 -2.74
N CYS A 442 -12.76 19.53 -2.56
CA CYS A 442 -12.96 20.17 -1.27
C CYS A 442 -13.69 19.32 -0.23
N SER A 443 -14.45 18.32 -0.67
CA SER A 443 -15.08 17.32 0.19
C SER A 443 -14.08 16.41 0.91
N SER A 444 -12.83 16.34 0.45
CA SER A 444 -11.77 15.58 1.12
C SER A 444 -11.20 16.29 2.36
N LEU A 445 -11.50 17.58 2.55
CA LEU A 445 -11.04 18.32 3.74
C LEU A 445 -11.76 17.83 5.00
N PRO A 446 -11.04 17.68 6.12
CA PRO A 446 -11.62 17.17 7.35
C PRO A 446 -12.62 18.18 7.95
N THR A 447 -13.70 17.67 8.54
CA THR A 447 -14.74 18.46 9.23
C THR A 447 -14.57 18.49 10.75
N SER A 448 -13.62 17.71 11.27
CA SER A 448 -13.18 17.72 12.66
C SER A 448 -11.66 17.59 12.71
N VAL A 449 -11.01 18.33 13.60
CA VAL A 449 -9.56 18.28 13.78
C VAL A 449 -9.25 18.45 15.25
N THR A 450 -8.37 17.64 15.80
CA THR A 450 -7.93 17.82 17.19
C THR A 450 -7.01 19.03 17.33
N ASN A 451 -7.19 19.75 18.44
CA ASN A 451 -6.35 20.87 18.85
C ASN A 451 -4.92 20.43 19.26
N GLU A 452 -4.06 20.18 18.27
CA GLU A 452 -2.63 19.92 18.44
C GLU A 452 -1.75 21.06 17.91
N SER A 453 -0.47 21.10 18.30
CA SER A 453 0.46 22.12 17.78
C SER A 453 0.69 22.06 16.26
N THR A 454 0.52 20.88 15.66
CA THR A 454 0.57 20.64 14.21
C THR A 454 -0.60 19.75 13.82
N ILE A 455 -1.31 20.12 12.75
CA ILE A 455 -2.40 19.30 12.17
C ILE A 455 -1.97 18.83 10.78
N ASN A 456 -2.38 17.62 10.39
CA ASN A 456 -2.14 17.08 9.05
C ASN A 456 -3.45 17.05 8.27
N VAL A 457 -3.45 17.68 7.08
CA VAL A 457 -4.64 17.79 6.25
C VAL A 457 -4.41 17.07 4.92
N ALA A 458 -5.31 16.15 4.58
CA ALA A 458 -5.37 15.57 3.24
C ALA A 458 -6.31 16.40 2.37
N LEU A 459 -5.90 16.66 1.12
CA LEU A 459 -6.69 17.38 0.13
C LEU A 459 -6.48 16.74 -1.24
N ASP A 460 -7.48 16.05 -1.74
CA ASP A 460 -7.49 15.46 -3.07
C ASP A 460 -7.49 16.54 -4.15
N TYR A 461 -6.80 16.29 -5.27
CA TYR A 461 -6.68 17.24 -6.37
C TYR A 461 -6.53 16.56 -7.75
N GLU A 462 -6.87 17.30 -8.81
CA GLU A 462 -6.48 17.04 -10.20
C GLU A 462 -5.71 18.23 -10.76
N ALA A 463 -4.63 18.01 -11.50
CA ALA A 463 -3.84 19.10 -12.07
C ALA A 463 -3.30 18.79 -13.47
N THR A 464 -3.52 19.68 -14.43
CA THR A 464 -3.04 19.49 -15.82
C THR A 464 -1.53 19.70 -15.99
N ALA A 465 -0.88 20.32 -15.01
CA ALA A 465 0.58 20.43 -14.88
C ALA A 465 0.92 20.54 -13.38
N SER A 466 2.19 20.66 -12.98
CA SER A 466 2.51 20.93 -11.57
C SER A 466 1.86 22.23 -11.10
N ARG A 467 1.36 22.25 -9.85
CA ARG A 467 0.62 23.36 -9.25
C ARG A 467 1.04 23.58 -7.80
N ASP A 468 0.83 24.79 -7.31
CA ASP A 468 0.92 25.08 -5.88
C ASP A 468 -0.47 25.04 -5.26
N ILE A 469 -0.65 24.24 -4.22
CA ILE A 469 -1.85 24.26 -3.37
C ILE A 469 -1.53 25.09 -2.15
N TYR A 470 -2.22 26.21 -2.01
CA TYR A 470 -2.25 27.02 -0.78
C TYR A 470 -3.39 26.51 0.09
N LEU A 471 -3.09 26.13 1.33
CA LEU A 471 -4.10 25.80 2.34
C LEU A 471 -3.91 26.71 3.57
N GLU A 472 -5.00 27.35 3.98
CA GLU A 472 -5.05 28.28 5.11
C GLU A 472 -6.10 27.83 6.13
N VAL A 473 -5.81 28.09 7.40
CA VAL A 473 -6.74 27.92 8.52
C VAL A 473 -7.08 29.28 9.10
N ARG A 474 -8.37 29.54 9.32
CA ARG A 474 -8.88 30.70 10.06
C ARG A 474 -9.88 30.28 11.13
N ARG A 475 -10.01 31.11 12.17
CA ARG A 475 -11.12 31.05 13.11
C ARG A 475 -12.41 31.52 12.44
N VAL A 476 -13.53 30.85 12.71
CA VAL A 476 -14.85 31.26 12.18
C VAL A 476 -15.36 32.50 12.92
N ALA A 477 -15.17 32.57 14.23
CA ALA A 477 -15.77 33.60 15.10
C ALA A 477 -15.37 35.05 14.74
N ASP A 478 -14.09 35.27 14.41
CA ASP A 478 -13.53 36.61 14.13
C ASP A 478 -12.86 36.70 12.76
N ASN A 479 -12.96 35.65 11.93
CA ASN A 479 -12.19 35.49 10.70
C ASN A 479 -10.67 35.63 10.91
N GLY A 480 -10.18 35.40 12.14
CA GLY A 480 -8.80 35.54 12.52
C GLY A 480 -7.91 34.50 11.84
N TRP A 481 -6.83 34.95 11.23
CA TRP A 481 -5.83 34.08 10.61
C TRP A 481 -5.09 33.24 11.65
N VAL A 482 -4.89 31.95 11.37
CA VAL A 482 -4.15 31.02 12.24
C VAL A 482 -2.82 30.64 11.61
N THR A 483 -2.87 30.02 10.42
CA THR A 483 -1.68 29.53 9.71
C THR A 483 -2.00 29.26 8.25
N SER A 484 -0.98 29.10 7.44
CA SER A 484 -1.12 28.68 6.04
C SER A 484 0.13 27.94 5.57
N LYS A 485 -0.02 27.07 4.57
CA LYS A 485 1.09 26.39 3.91
C LYS A 485 0.83 26.27 2.42
N ILE A 486 1.91 26.37 1.64
CA ILE A 486 1.91 26.08 0.21
C ILE A 486 2.64 24.76 0.01
N VAL A 487 2.05 23.87 -0.79
CA VAL A 487 2.69 22.64 -1.25
C VAL A 487 2.65 22.57 -2.78
N THR A 488 3.77 22.24 -3.41
CA THR A 488 3.82 21.99 -4.85
C THR A 488 3.43 20.53 -5.11
N VAL A 489 2.42 20.34 -5.96
CA VAL A 489 1.90 19.03 -6.35
C VAL A 489 2.17 18.74 -7.82
N PRO A 490 2.46 17.49 -8.21
CA PRO A 490 2.66 17.12 -9.61
C PRO A 490 1.37 17.13 -10.42
N ALA A 491 1.49 17.18 -11.74
CA ALA A 491 0.39 16.97 -12.67
C ALA A 491 -0.24 15.56 -12.51
N GLY A 492 -1.56 15.44 -12.70
CA GLY A 492 -2.36 14.24 -12.52
C GLY A 492 -3.37 14.36 -11.39
N SER A 493 -4.01 13.25 -11.04
CA SER A 493 -4.96 13.17 -9.93
C SER A 493 -4.30 12.46 -8.75
N SER A 494 -4.29 13.07 -7.57
CA SER A 494 -3.66 12.53 -6.36
C SER A 494 -4.16 13.23 -5.08
N THR A 495 -3.59 12.88 -3.92
CA THR A 495 -3.88 13.51 -2.63
C THR A 495 -2.70 14.36 -2.17
N ALA A 496 -2.92 15.65 -1.91
CA ALA A 496 -1.96 16.54 -1.28
C ALA A 496 -2.01 16.40 0.24
N LEU A 497 -0.86 16.13 0.87
CA LEU A 497 -0.75 16.07 2.33
C LEU A 497 -0.06 17.33 2.87
N ILE A 498 -0.77 18.07 3.74
CA ILE A 498 -0.40 19.41 4.17
C ILE A 498 -0.33 19.47 5.70
N SER A 499 0.87 19.41 6.25
CA SER A 499 1.10 19.62 7.69
C SER A 499 1.15 21.11 8.04
N LEU A 500 0.20 21.59 8.83
CA LEU A 500 0.04 22.97 9.26
C LEU A 500 0.36 23.11 10.75
N ASN A 501 1.34 23.95 11.10
CA ASN A 501 1.56 24.31 12.50
C ASN A 501 0.53 25.37 12.90
N ILE A 502 -0.44 24.97 13.72
CA ILE A 502 -1.48 25.88 14.25
C ILE A 502 -1.10 26.42 15.64
N GLY A 503 -0.05 25.88 16.26
CA GLY A 503 0.37 26.25 17.61
C GLY A 503 -0.71 25.92 18.65
N THR A 504 -0.77 26.70 19.73
CA THR A 504 -1.85 26.58 20.72
C THR A 504 -3.06 27.37 20.25
N GLN A 505 -4.16 26.68 19.96
CA GLN A 505 -5.44 27.31 19.62
C GLN A 505 -6.48 27.03 20.70
N ALA A 506 -7.57 27.80 20.70
CA ALA A 506 -8.73 27.52 21.56
C ALA A 506 -9.73 26.66 20.78
N ASP A 507 -10.51 25.86 21.49
CA ASP A 507 -11.56 25.07 20.87
C ASP A 507 -12.64 25.95 20.24
N GLY A 508 -13.22 25.44 19.16
CA GLY A 508 -14.31 26.10 18.49
C GLY A 508 -14.34 25.82 17.00
N LEU A 509 -15.08 26.65 16.28
CA LEU A 509 -15.22 26.54 14.83
C LEU A 509 -14.07 27.25 14.11
N TYR A 510 -13.43 26.51 13.22
CA TYR A 510 -12.40 26.95 12.31
C TYR A 510 -12.84 26.65 10.88
N LYS A 511 -12.08 27.13 9.91
CA LYS A 511 -12.34 26.92 8.50
C LYS A 511 -11.06 26.80 7.71
N PHE A 512 -11.06 25.88 6.77
CA PHE A 512 -10.09 25.79 5.71
C PHE A 512 -10.44 26.75 4.58
N THR A 513 -9.41 27.31 3.96
CA THR A 513 -9.50 27.92 2.64
C THR A 513 -8.33 27.38 1.82
N ALA A 514 -8.65 26.72 0.71
CA ALA A 514 -7.65 26.16 -0.19
C ALA A 514 -7.76 26.82 -1.56
N GLY A 515 -6.63 26.93 -2.27
CA GLY A 515 -6.62 27.38 -3.65
C GLY A 515 -5.48 26.72 -4.42
N MET A 516 -5.74 26.38 -5.68
CA MET A 516 -4.74 25.82 -6.59
C MET A 516 -4.24 26.90 -7.55
N TYR A 517 -2.93 27.06 -7.63
CA TYR A 517 -2.26 28.13 -8.37
C TYR A 517 -1.17 27.57 -9.29
N ASN A 518 -0.66 28.42 -10.20
CA ASN A 518 0.61 28.09 -10.84
C ASN A 518 1.73 28.00 -9.79
N VAL A 519 2.74 27.21 -10.09
CA VAL A 519 3.93 27.11 -9.23
C VAL A 519 4.57 28.49 -9.07
N GLY A 520 4.76 28.94 -7.82
CA GLY A 520 5.26 30.25 -7.45
C GLY A 520 4.20 31.34 -7.28
N GLU A 521 2.93 31.03 -7.55
CA GLU A 521 1.78 31.90 -7.30
C GLU A 521 1.01 31.45 -6.05
N ASN A 522 0.22 32.35 -5.49
CA ASN A 522 -0.73 32.13 -4.41
C ASN A 522 -1.85 33.16 -4.47
N TRP A 523 -2.73 33.17 -3.47
CA TRP A 523 -3.87 34.08 -3.39
C TRP A 523 -3.54 35.58 -3.49
N SER A 524 -2.30 35.99 -3.19
CA SER A 524 -1.88 37.40 -3.19
C SER A 524 -1.35 37.89 -4.55
N ASN A 525 -0.97 36.98 -5.45
CA ASN A 525 -0.31 37.33 -6.71
C ASN A 525 -0.77 36.51 -7.93
N GLY A 526 -1.72 35.59 -7.78
CA GLY A 526 -2.29 34.78 -8.87
C GLY A 526 -3.80 34.56 -8.75
N THR A 527 -4.39 34.04 -9.82
CA THR A 527 -5.80 33.61 -9.85
C THR A 527 -5.86 32.11 -9.62
N ALA A 528 -6.65 31.67 -8.64
CA ALA A 528 -6.81 30.24 -8.38
C ALA A 528 -7.53 29.57 -9.56
N TYR A 529 -7.03 28.41 -9.99
CA TYR A 529 -7.73 27.53 -10.94
C TYR A 529 -9.01 26.96 -10.34
N ASP A 530 -8.91 26.59 -9.07
CA ASP A 530 -10.02 26.12 -8.26
C ASP A 530 -9.78 26.47 -6.79
N ASN A 531 -10.85 26.52 -6.00
CA ASN A 531 -10.79 26.89 -4.60
C ASN A 531 -11.75 26.10 -3.73
N CYS A 532 -11.28 25.80 -2.51
CA CYS A 532 -12.13 25.39 -1.41
C CYS A 532 -12.38 26.59 -0.54
N SER A 533 -13.61 27.11 -0.56
CA SER A 533 -13.96 28.29 0.21
C SER A 533 -14.68 27.89 1.49
N GLN A 534 -14.11 28.31 2.62
CA GLN A 534 -14.77 28.30 3.94
C GLN A 534 -15.24 26.93 4.44
N VAL A 535 -14.53 25.85 4.11
CA VAL A 535 -14.86 24.50 4.61
C VAL A 535 -14.67 24.49 6.12
N GLN A 536 -15.77 24.47 6.88
CA GLN A 536 -15.72 24.55 8.33
C GLN A 536 -15.29 23.22 8.94
N PHE A 537 -14.51 23.32 10.00
CA PHE A 537 -14.19 22.20 10.85
C PHE A 537 -14.24 22.61 12.31
N THR A 538 -14.56 21.65 13.18
CA THR A 538 -14.50 21.89 14.62
C THR A 538 -13.11 21.54 15.10
N LEU A 539 -12.44 22.50 15.76
CA LEU A 539 -11.22 22.26 16.52
C LEU A 539 -11.62 21.99 17.97
N THR A 540 -11.31 20.80 18.48
CA THR A 540 -11.62 20.42 19.86
C THR A 540 -10.35 19.98 20.57
N SER A 541 -10.15 20.51 21.78
CA SER A 541 -9.31 19.96 22.82
C SER A 541 -10.14 18.87 23.47
N ASP A 542 -9.50 17.77 23.84
CA ASP A 542 -10.14 16.87 24.78
C ASP A 542 -10.49 17.69 26.04
N GLY A 543 -11.66 17.47 26.63
CA GLY A 543 -12.16 18.26 27.76
C GLY A 543 -11.35 18.10 29.07
N SER A 544 -10.11 17.65 29.01
CA SER A 544 -9.22 17.49 30.14
C SER A 544 -8.00 18.40 29.98
N GLY A 545 -7.71 19.22 31.00
CA GLY A 545 -6.42 19.92 31.13
C GLY A 545 -5.21 18.99 31.34
N GLY A 546 -5.29 17.76 30.85
CA GLY A 546 -4.25 16.76 30.69
C GLY A 546 -4.74 15.90 29.52
N GLY A 547 -3.85 15.52 28.59
CA GLY A 547 -4.20 14.86 27.34
C GLY A 547 -5.13 13.65 27.48
N PRO A 548 -5.55 13.04 26.35
CA PRO A 548 -6.67 12.10 26.30
C PRO A 548 -6.62 11.11 27.45
N THR A 549 -7.69 11.02 28.24
CA THR A 549 -7.78 10.13 29.41
C THR A 549 -8.32 8.75 29.05
N THR A 550 -8.74 8.59 27.79
CA THR A 550 -9.34 7.39 27.20
C THR A 550 -8.58 6.99 25.92
N ASN A 551 -8.79 5.75 25.50
CA ASN A 551 -8.33 5.23 24.21
C ASN A 551 -9.61 4.90 23.42
N GLU A 552 -9.99 5.74 22.46
CA GLU A 552 -11.32 5.73 21.81
C GLU A 552 -11.22 5.96 20.29
N LEU A 553 -12.09 5.30 19.51
CA LEU A 553 -12.24 5.48 18.07
C LEU A 553 -13.55 6.21 17.76
N ILE A 554 -13.51 7.24 16.91
CA ILE A 554 -14.70 7.98 16.52
C ILE A 554 -15.31 7.34 15.27
N CYS A 555 -16.10 6.29 15.47
CA CYS A 555 -16.64 5.46 14.39
C CYS A 555 -17.52 6.19 13.36
N SER A 556 -18.09 7.33 13.74
CA SER A 556 -18.85 8.19 12.83
C SER A 556 -17.99 8.90 11.79
N SER A 557 -16.66 8.94 11.95
CA SER A 557 -15.75 9.52 10.95
C SER A 557 -15.49 8.60 9.75
N LEU A 558 -15.86 7.31 9.85
CA LEU A 558 -15.65 6.35 8.76
C LEU A 558 -16.55 6.67 7.56
N PRO A 559 -16.03 6.57 6.32
CA PRO A 559 -16.78 6.94 5.14
C PRO A 559 -17.94 5.95 4.88
N THR A 560 -19.06 6.46 4.39
CA THR A 560 -20.23 5.64 4.00
C THR A 560 -20.25 5.30 2.50
N SER A 561 -19.29 5.82 1.73
CA SER A 561 -19.10 5.53 0.31
C SER A 561 -17.62 5.62 -0.03
N VAL A 562 -17.12 4.67 -0.83
CA VAL A 562 -15.72 4.57 -1.19
C VAL A 562 -15.60 4.22 -2.68
N PRO A 563 -14.72 4.87 -3.46
CA PRO A 563 -14.47 4.49 -4.85
C PRO A 563 -13.94 3.05 -4.95
N ASN A 564 -14.38 2.27 -5.96
CA ASN A 564 -13.83 0.94 -6.27
C ASN A 564 -12.51 1.11 -7.03
N GLU A 565 -11.53 1.59 -6.28
CA GLU A 565 -10.14 1.62 -6.65
C GLU A 565 -9.45 0.38 -6.09
N THR A 566 -8.26 0.04 -6.59
CA THR A 566 -7.50 -1.05 -5.97
C THR A 566 -6.99 -0.67 -4.57
N THR A 567 -6.94 0.62 -4.25
CA THR A 567 -6.60 1.14 -2.92
C THR A 567 -7.58 2.22 -2.53
N ILE A 568 -8.07 2.18 -1.30
CA ILE A 568 -8.98 3.18 -0.74
C ILE A 568 -8.31 3.88 0.43
N ASN A 569 -8.46 5.18 0.53
CA ASN A 569 -7.95 5.95 1.67
C ASN A 569 -9.07 6.16 2.67
N VAL A 570 -8.84 5.77 3.92
CA VAL A 570 -9.84 5.90 5.00
C VAL A 570 -9.28 6.79 6.09
N ALA A 571 -10.03 7.84 6.41
CA ALA A 571 -9.80 8.68 7.58
C ALA A 571 -10.58 8.10 8.78
N LEU A 572 -9.89 7.87 9.89
CA LEU A 572 -10.49 7.41 11.14
C LEU A 572 -9.98 8.28 12.29
N ASP A 573 -10.87 9.08 12.87
CA ASP A 573 -10.56 9.93 14.01
C ASP A 573 -10.40 9.07 15.28
N TYR A 574 -9.47 9.44 16.16
CA TYR A 574 -9.13 8.68 17.37
C TYR A 574 -8.70 9.57 18.54
N GLU A 575 -8.82 9.07 19.77
CA GLU A 575 -8.21 9.61 21.00
C GLU A 575 -7.32 8.54 21.65
N ALA A 576 -6.07 8.85 22.01
CA ALA A 576 -5.15 7.87 22.58
C ALA A 576 -4.26 8.43 23.70
N THR A 577 -4.39 7.85 24.89
CA THR A 577 -3.58 8.19 26.10
C THR A 577 -2.07 8.04 25.91
N ASP A 578 -1.61 7.06 25.11
CA ASP A 578 -0.22 6.92 24.65
C ASP A 578 -0.24 6.56 23.15
N SER A 579 0.91 6.25 22.54
CA SER A 579 0.91 5.69 21.19
C SER A 579 0.12 4.37 21.14
N ARG A 580 -0.66 4.18 20.07
CA ARG A 580 -1.55 3.04 19.86
C ARG A 580 -1.46 2.55 18.43
N ASP A 581 -1.92 1.33 18.22
CA ASP A 581 -2.13 0.78 16.90
C ASP A 581 -3.63 0.78 16.59
N ILE A 582 -4.01 1.36 15.45
CA ILE A 582 -5.37 1.29 14.93
C ILE A 582 -5.41 0.25 13.83
N TYR A 583 -6.17 -0.81 14.07
CA TYR A 583 -6.48 -1.83 13.08
C TYR A 583 -7.79 -1.46 12.40
N LEU A 584 -7.76 -1.24 11.08
CA LEU A 584 -8.95 -1.03 10.25
C LEU A 584 -9.09 -2.16 9.25
N GLU A 585 -10.27 -2.77 9.18
CA GLU A 585 -10.63 -3.90 8.33
C GLU A 585 -11.83 -3.57 7.43
N VAL A 586 -11.82 -4.07 6.20
CA VAL A 586 -12.95 -4.04 5.27
C VAL A 586 -13.45 -5.45 5.01
N ARG A 587 -14.78 -5.62 5.04
CA ARG A 587 -15.47 -6.85 4.62
C ARG A 587 -16.63 -6.57 3.68
N ARG A 588 -16.98 -7.53 2.83
CA ARG A 588 -18.24 -7.53 2.09
C ARG A 588 -19.42 -7.77 3.03
N VAL A 589 -20.54 -7.08 2.83
CA VAL A 589 -21.76 -7.31 3.63
C VAL A 589 -22.46 -8.59 3.21
N ALA A 590 -22.49 -8.89 1.91
CA ALA A 590 -23.28 -10.00 1.35
C ALA A 590 -22.89 -11.38 1.90
N ASP A 591 -21.59 -11.64 2.08
CA ASP A 591 -21.05 -12.94 2.50
C ASP A 591 -20.14 -12.85 3.74
N ASN A 592 -20.01 -11.67 4.35
CA ASN A 592 -19.05 -11.38 5.41
C ASN A 592 -17.58 -11.68 5.01
N GLY A 593 -17.28 -11.71 3.71
CA GLY A 593 -15.97 -12.02 3.16
C GLY A 593 -14.97 -10.90 3.44
N TRP A 594 -13.78 -11.26 3.91
CA TRP A 594 -12.70 -10.31 4.18
C TRP A 594 -12.13 -9.75 2.87
N VAL A 595 -11.86 -8.43 2.85
CA VAL A 595 -11.29 -7.73 1.70
C VAL A 595 -9.85 -7.33 1.97
N THR A 596 -9.63 -6.56 3.04
CA THR A 596 -8.30 -6.05 3.41
C THR A 596 -8.31 -5.53 4.85
N SER A 597 -7.13 -5.32 5.42
CA SER A 597 -6.96 -4.61 6.68
C SER A 597 -5.59 -3.96 6.75
N LYS A 598 -5.47 -2.90 7.55
CA LYS A 598 -4.19 -2.22 7.81
C LYS A 598 -4.10 -1.82 9.27
N ILE A 599 -2.90 -1.93 9.81
CA ILE A 599 -2.54 -1.37 11.11
C ILE A 599 -1.77 -0.08 10.83
N VAL A 600 -2.17 0.99 11.51
CA VAL A 600 -1.38 2.23 11.56
C VAL A 600 -1.00 2.53 13.00
N ASN A 601 0.28 2.84 13.21
CA ASN A 601 0.72 3.36 14.48
C ASN A 601 0.34 4.83 14.54
N VAL A 602 -0.30 5.20 15.64
CA VAL A 602 -0.73 6.57 15.90
C VAL A 602 -0.10 7.07 17.19
N ALA A 603 0.24 8.35 17.22
CA ALA A 603 0.84 8.97 18.39
C ALA A 603 -0.21 9.17 19.50
N ALA A 604 0.27 9.32 20.73
CA ALA A 604 -0.55 9.80 21.84
C ALA A 604 -1.14 11.18 21.52
N GLY A 605 -2.40 11.40 21.87
CA GLY A 605 -3.18 12.57 21.47
C GLY A 605 -4.48 12.17 20.81
N SER A 606 -5.30 13.15 20.45
CA SER A 606 -6.43 12.91 19.56
C SER A 606 -6.02 13.35 18.15
N SER A 607 -6.29 12.57 17.12
CA SER A 607 -5.91 12.93 15.74
C SER A 607 -6.72 12.12 14.73
N THR A 608 -6.44 12.30 13.44
CA THR A 608 -7.01 11.49 12.37
C THR A 608 -5.98 10.50 11.87
N ALA A 609 -6.30 9.22 11.97
CA ALA A 609 -5.52 8.14 11.37
C ALA A 609 -5.87 8.04 9.88
N LEU A 610 -4.89 8.26 9.01
CA LEU A 610 -5.04 8.11 7.56
C LEU A 610 -4.56 6.71 7.13
N ILE A 611 -5.50 5.92 6.62
CA ILE A 611 -5.33 4.48 6.43
C ILE A 611 -5.61 4.11 4.98
N SER A 612 -4.56 4.05 4.15
CA SER A 612 -4.65 3.52 2.78
C SER A 612 -4.72 1.99 2.78
N LEU A 613 -5.85 1.44 2.35
CA LEU A 613 -6.18 0.03 2.31
C LEU A 613 -6.21 -0.46 0.86
N ASN A 614 -5.32 -1.37 0.47
CA ASN A 614 -5.43 -2.03 -0.82
C ASN A 614 -6.58 -3.04 -0.77
N ILE A 615 -7.71 -2.70 -1.38
CA ILE A 615 -8.87 -3.58 -1.50
C ILE A 615 -8.79 -4.46 -2.76
N GLY A 616 -7.85 -4.22 -3.66
CA GLY A 616 -7.74 -4.91 -4.95
C GLY A 616 -8.95 -4.66 -5.85
N THR A 617 -9.11 -5.47 -6.90
CA THR A 617 -10.32 -5.41 -7.73
C THR A 617 -11.48 -6.03 -6.95
N GLN A 618 -12.40 -5.18 -6.50
CA GLN A 618 -13.64 -5.61 -5.87
C GLN A 618 -14.80 -5.47 -6.84
N ALA A 619 -15.90 -6.18 -6.56
CA ALA A 619 -17.14 -5.94 -7.25
C ALA A 619 -17.86 -4.76 -6.59
N ASP A 620 -18.53 -3.95 -7.40
CA ASP A 620 -19.39 -2.90 -6.89
C ASP A 620 -20.44 -3.51 -5.93
N GLY A 621 -20.68 -2.89 -4.78
CA GLY A 621 -21.59 -3.44 -3.79
C GLY A 621 -21.44 -2.87 -2.39
N LEU A 622 -22.08 -3.52 -1.41
CA LEU A 622 -22.10 -3.08 -0.02
C LEU A 622 -21.01 -3.79 0.81
N TYR A 623 -20.22 -3.00 1.51
CA TYR A 623 -19.09 -3.37 2.34
C TYR A 623 -19.27 -2.79 3.75
N LYS A 624 -18.38 -3.17 4.66
CA LYS A 624 -18.38 -2.67 6.04
C LYS A 624 -16.96 -2.55 6.58
N PHE A 625 -16.76 -1.50 7.37
CA PHE A 625 -15.59 -1.30 8.20
C PHE A 625 -15.76 -1.96 9.56
N THR A 626 -14.67 -2.56 10.04
CA THR A 626 -14.47 -2.89 11.45
C THR A 626 -13.16 -2.25 11.89
N ALA A 627 -13.17 -1.48 12.97
CA ALA A 627 -11.95 -0.86 13.50
C ALA A 627 -11.74 -1.23 14.97
N GLY A 628 -10.49 -1.29 15.42
CA GLY A 628 -10.16 -1.47 16.83
C GLY A 628 -8.85 -0.79 17.20
N MET A 629 -8.77 -0.25 18.42
CA MET A 629 -7.58 0.41 18.96
C MET A 629 -6.87 -0.49 19.98
N TYR A 630 -5.56 -0.65 19.84
CA TYR A 630 -4.74 -1.60 20.61
C TYR A 630 -3.45 -0.95 21.12
N ASN A 631 -2.74 -1.63 22.02
CA ASN A 631 -1.36 -1.24 22.33
C ASN A 631 -0.48 -1.37 21.08
N VAL A 632 0.61 -0.61 21.02
CA VAL A 632 1.59 -0.73 19.94
C VAL A 632 2.14 -2.16 19.87
N GLY A 633 2.00 -2.80 18.71
CA GLY A 633 2.35 -4.20 18.48
C GLY A 633 1.22 -5.21 18.76
N GLU A 634 0.05 -4.74 19.19
CA GLU A 634 -1.15 -5.56 19.40
C GLU A 634 -2.23 -5.29 18.33
N ASN A 635 -3.13 -6.25 18.14
CA ASN A 635 -4.31 -6.16 17.29
C ASN A 635 -5.39 -7.13 17.81
N TRP A 636 -6.48 -7.33 17.04
CA TRP A 636 -7.62 -8.16 17.42
C TRP A 636 -7.27 -9.63 17.76
N SER A 637 -6.12 -10.12 17.32
CA SER A 637 -5.68 -11.52 17.50
C SER A 637 -4.83 -11.75 18.75
N ASN A 638 -4.20 -10.72 19.31
CA ASN A 638 -3.26 -10.84 20.43
C ASN A 638 -3.45 -9.79 21.54
N GLY A 639 -4.39 -8.85 21.39
CA GLY A 639 -4.73 -7.83 22.39
C GLY A 639 -6.24 -7.73 22.62
N THR A 640 -6.62 -7.03 23.70
CA THR A 640 -8.02 -6.61 23.92
C THR A 640 -8.15 -5.19 23.42
N ALA A 641 -9.06 -4.94 22.47
CA ALA A 641 -9.29 -3.60 21.96
C ALA A 641 -9.74 -2.68 23.11
N TYR A 642 -9.14 -1.50 23.20
CA TYR A 642 -9.59 -0.46 24.11
C TYR A 642 -10.96 0.08 23.68
N ASP A 643 -11.17 0.22 22.38
CA ASP A 643 -12.43 0.59 21.76
C ASP A 643 -12.55 -0.01 20.35
N ASN A 644 -13.78 -0.11 19.82
CA ASN A 644 -14.04 -0.66 18.51
C ASN A 644 -15.20 0.00 17.74
N CYS A 645 -15.06 0.01 16.42
CA CYS A 645 -16.13 0.29 15.48
C CYS A 645 -16.61 -1.02 14.87
N SER A 646 -17.88 -1.38 15.09
CA SER A 646 -18.43 -2.64 14.59
C SER A 646 -19.40 -2.41 13.44
N GLN A 647 -19.06 -2.96 12.27
CA GLN A 647 -19.94 -3.08 11.09
C GLN A 647 -20.47 -1.75 10.51
N VAL A 648 -19.62 -0.73 10.42
CA VAL A 648 -20.00 0.52 9.74
C VAL A 648 -20.08 0.28 8.23
N GLN A 649 -21.29 0.30 7.65
CA GLN A 649 -21.49 -0.05 6.24
C GLN A 649 -21.08 1.09 5.29
N PHE A 650 -20.57 0.72 4.13
CA PHE A 650 -20.28 1.63 3.03
C PHE A 650 -20.49 0.98 1.67
N THR A 651 -20.67 1.78 0.62
CA THR A 651 -20.78 1.30 -0.76
C THR A 651 -19.46 1.44 -1.50
N LEU A 652 -19.04 0.41 -2.24
CA LEU A 652 -17.83 0.37 -3.08
C LEU A 652 -18.24 0.31 -4.57
N GLY A 653 -17.73 1.17 -5.48
CA GLY A 653 -18.09 1.12 -6.91
C GLY A 653 -17.19 1.87 -7.92
N SER A 654 -17.08 1.37 -9.17
CA SER A 654 -16.10 1.82 -10.20
C SER A 654 -16.47 3.18 -10.78
N SER A 655 -15.49 4.08 -10.92
CA SER A 655 -15.64 5.33 -11.65
C SER A 655 -15.81 5.09 -13.17
N GLY A 656 -17.07 5.18 -13.65
CA GLY A 656 -17.47 5.39 -15.05
C GLY A 656 -18.58 4.43 -15.51
N GLY A 657 -19.85 4.79 -15.69
CA GLY A 657 -20.49 6.11 -15.74
C GLY A 657 -21.01 6.62 -14.40
N THR A 658 -20.72 7.91 -14.22
CA THR A 658 -21.37 8.92 -13.42
C THR A 658 -22.82 8.60 -13.04
N GLY A 659 -22.98 7.93 -11.90
CA GLY A 659 -24.23 7.97 -11.18
C GLY A 659 -24.05 8.33 -9.72
N GLY A 660 -24.61 9.48 -9.33
CA GLY A 660 -24.61 10.01 -7.99
C GLY A 660 -25.95 10.68 -7.69
N THR A 661 -26.09 11.22 -6.48
CA THR A 661 -27.22 12.10 -6.13
C THR A 661 -26.67 13.50 -5.93
N VAL A 662 -26.95 14.40 -6.87
CA VAL A 662 -26.73 15.84 -6.69
C VAL A 662 -27.88 16.36 -5.83
N THR A 663 -27.57 17.11 -4.76
CA THR A 663 -28.57 17.80 -3.95
C THR A 663 -28.35 19.29 -4.06
N GLU A 664 -29.28 19.97 -4.72
CA GLU A 664 -29.24 21.43 -4.87
C GLU A 664 -30.25 22.08 -3.92
N THR A 665 -29.87 23.22 -3.34
CA THR A 665 -30.82 24.16 -2.73
C THR A 665 -31.25 25.18 -3.77
N PRO A 666 -32.47 25.77 -3.67
CA PRO A 666 -32.88 26.80 -4.61
C PRO A 666 -31.91 27.99 -4.55
N ILE A 667 -31.56 28.51 -5.73
CA ILE A 667 -30.83 29.77 -5.88
C ILE A 667 -31.77 30.98 -5.87
N GLU A 668 -33.06 30.75 -6.10
CA GLU A 668 -34.15 31.71 -5.95
C GLU A 668 -35.41 30.95 -5.56
N ASP A 669 -36.16 31.39 -4.57
CA ASP A 669 -37.51 30.91 -4.28
C ASP A 669 -38.45 32.00 -3.76
N ALA A 670 -39.67 32.03 -4.32
CA ALA A 670 -40.67 33.02 -3.97
C ALA A 670 -42.07 32.52 -4.31
N TYR A 671 -43.11 33.18 -3.80
CA TYR A 671 -44.48 32.90 -4.20
C TYR A 671 -45.23 34.16 -4.58
N ILE A 672 -46.23 34.02 -5.44
CA ILE A 672 -47.21 35.08 -5.72
C ILE A 672 -48.50 34.72 -5.02
N GLN A 673 -49.02 35.66 -4.23
CA GLN A 673 -50.34 35.60 -3.64
C GLN A 673 -51.25 36.64 -4.33
N GLY A 674 -52.21 36.16 -5.12
CA GLY A 674 -53.02 36.97 -6.01
C GLY A 674 -52.19 37.65 -7.09
N THR A 675 -51.73 38.88 -6.83
CA THR A 675 -50.85 39.64 -7.74
C THR A 675 -49.57 40.13 -7.04
N THR A 676 -49.44 39.87 -5.75
CA THR A 676 -48.35 40.37 -4.92
C THR A 676 -47.29 39.29 -4.74
N PRO A 677 -46.02 39.57 -5.10
CA PRO A 677 -44.91 38.65 -4.86
C PRO A 677 -44.46 38.73 -3.40
N PHE A 678 -44.02 37.60 -2.87
CA PHE A 678 -43.45 37.47 -1.54
C PHE A 678 -42.19 36.61 -1.61
N ASN A 679 -41.11 37.14 -1.03
CA ASN A 679 -40.00 36.35 -0.53
C ASN A 679 -40.05 36.46 1.00
N ASP A 680 -40.45 35.38 1.66
CA ASP A 680 -40.47 35.23 3.11
C ASP A 680 -40.10 33.77 3.47
N SER A 681 -39.99 33.44 4.76
CA SER A 681 -39.58 32.11 5.25
C SER A 681 -40.47 30.92 4.80
N ASN A 682 -41.54 31.17 4.04
CA ASN A 682 -42.49 30.16 3.57
C ASN A 682 -42.81 30.29 2.07
N LEU A 683 -42.89 29.15 1.40
CA LEU A 683 -43.48 28.97 0.08
C LEU A 683 -44.92 28.47 0.21
N LYS A 684 -45.87 29.27 -0.26
CA LYS A 684 -47.31 28.98 -0.09
C LYS A 684 -47.95 28.58 -1.41
N VAL A 685 -48.76 27.52 -1.39
CA VAL A 685 -49.44 27.00 -2.57
C VAL A 685 -50.93 26.81 -2.26
N GLU A 686 -51.80 27.41 -3.07
CA GLU A 686 -53.25 27.42 -2.88
C GLU A 686 -53.99 27.50 -4.22
N PRO A 687 -55.08 26.74 -4.43
CA PRO A 687 -55.77 26.69 -5.71
C PRO A 687 -56.26 28.07 -6.17
N GLY A 688 -55.77 28.53 -7.32
CA GLY A 688 -56.21 29.79 -7.95
C GLY A 688 -55.82 31.07 -7.21
N TYR A 689 -55.05 30.97 -6.11
CA TYR A 689 -54.65 32.14 -5.32
C TYR A 689 -53.15 32.23 -5.06
N ARG A 690 -52.46 31.11 -4.79
CA ARG A 690 -51.02 31.11 -4.50
C ARG A 690 -50.24 30.12 -5.36
N VAL A 691 -49.17 30.62 -5.96
CA VAL A 691 -48.24 29.85 -6.80
C VAL A 691 -46.83 30.07 -6.29
N ALA A 692 -46.11 29.00 -6.00
CA ALA A 692 -44.71 29.06 -5.59
C ALA A 692 -43.79 28.78 -6.78
N TYR A 693 -42.63 29.41 -6.74
CA TYR A 693 -41.60 29.34 -7.76
C TYR A 693 -40.28 28.99 -7.09
N LEU A 694 -39.58 28.00 -7.62
CA LEU A 694 -38.22 27.67 -7.18
C LEU A 694 -37.31 27.65 -8.39
N LYS A 695 -36.09 28.11 -8.24
CA LYS A 695 -35.06 28.04 -9.26
C LYS A 695 -33.84 27.33 -8.71
N PHE A 696 -33.31 26.40 -9.48
CA PHE A 696 -32.10 25.66 -9.14
C PHE A 696 -31.07 25.89 -10.24
N ASP A 697 -29.79 25.93 -9.86
CA ASP A 697 -28.68 25.85 -10.80
C ASP A 697 -28.11 24.42 -10.75
N VAL A 698 -28.64 23.55 -11.61
CA VAL A 698 -28.28 22.13 -11.58
C VAL A 698 -26.91 21.96 -12.22
N ASN A 699 -25.89 21.67 -11.42
CA ASN A 699 -24.55 21.40 -11.89
C ASN A 699 -24.05 20.05 -11.39
N GLY A 700 -23.06 19.47 -12.07
CA GLY A 700 -22.46 18.21 -11.62
C GLY A 700 -23.26 16.95 -11.93
N VAL A 701 -24.38 17.02 -12.68
CA VAL A 701 -25.06 15.81 -13.19
C VAL A 701 -24.24 15.26 -14.36
N GLY A 702 -23.36 14.32 -14.06
CA GLY A 702 -22.40 13.77 -15.02
C GLY A 702 -22.93 12.68 -15.95
N GLY A 703 -24.22 12.33 -15.89
CA GLY A 703 -24.80 11.15 -16.55
C GLY A 703 -26.29 11.31 -16.89
N THR A 704 -26.95 10.22 -17.26
CA THR A 704 -28.39 10.19 -17.54
C THR A 704 -29.15 10.27 -16.22
N VAL A 705 -30.04 11.26 -16.05
CA VAL A 705 -30.89 11.31 -14.86
C VAL A 705 -31.77 10.07 -14.79
N THR A 706 -31.66 9.33 -13.69
CA THR A 706 -32.42 8.12 -13.39
C THR A 706 -33.55 8.37 -12.39
N GLY A 707 -33.52 9.51 -11.70
CA GLY A 707 -34.63 10.01 -10.91
C GLY A 707 -34.33 11.39 -10.35
N ALA A 708 -35.36 12.18 -10.09
CA ALA A 708 -35.24 13.46 -9.42
C ALA A 708 -36.43 13.62 -8.47
N LYS A 709 -36.20 14.20 -7.30
CA LYS A 709 -37.28 14.52 -6.37
C LYS A 709 -37.08 15.90 -5.76
N LEU A 710 -38.20 16.57 -5.54
CA LEU A 710 -38.24 17.84 -4.84
C LEU A 710 -38.75 17.59 -3.43
N VAL A 711 -37.95 18.01 -2.44
CA VAL A 711 -38.24 17.74 -1.03
C VAL A 711 -38.42 19.03 -0.25
N PHE A 712 -39.48 19.05 0.56
CA PHE A 712 -39.90 20.18 1.38
C PHE A 712 -40.09 19.78 2.83
N GLN A 713 -39.92 20.75 3.73
CA GLN A 713 -40.50 20.70 5.07
C GLN A 713 -41.79 21.52 5.07
N ASN A 714 -42.89 20.95 5.57
CA ASN A 714 -44.16 21.64 5.73
C ASN A 714 -44.09 22.55 6.97
N THR A 715 -44.41 23.83 6.82
CA THR A 715 -44.48 24.80 7.93
C THR A 715 -45.90 25.06 8.40
N GLU A 716 -46.90 24.62 7.62
CA GLU A 716 -48.31 24.57 8.02
C GLU A 716 -48.98 23.29 7.49
N ALA A 717 -49.98 22.80 8.22
CA ALA A 717 -50.75 21.64 7.80
C ALA A 717 -51.72 22.00 6.66
N GLY A 718 -51.92 21.08 5.72
CA GLY A 718 -52.68 21.31 4.51
C GLY A 718 -53.24 20.03 3.89
N SER A 719 -54.04 20.14 2.83
CA SER A 719 -54.46 18.98 2.03
C SER A 719 -54.79 19.36 0.60
N GLY A 720 -54.53 18.43 -0.34
CA GLY A 720 -54.77 18.65 -1.77
C GLY A 720 -53.78 17.89 -2.64
N THR A 721 -53.78 18.21 -3.93
CA THR A 721 -52.80 17.72 -4.90
C THR A 721 -51.88 18.87 -5.31
N VAL A 722 -50.63 18.82 -4.87
CA VAL A 722 -49.58 19.74 -5.33
C VAL A 722 -48.94 19.17 -6.59
N ARG A 723 -48.83 19.99 -7.63
CA ARG A 723 -48.18 19.67 -8.91
C ARG A 723 -46.95 20.53 -9.10
N VAL A 724 -45.91 19.93 -9.68
CA VAL A 724 -44.67 20.61 -10.07
C VAL A 724 -44.60 20.61 -11.59
N TYR A 725 -44.48 21.81 -12.16
CA TYR A 725 -44.26 22.02 -13.59
C TYR A 725 -42.87 22.61 -13.83
N GLU A 726 -42.26 22.27 -14.95
CA GLU A 726 -41.13 23.02 -15.49
C GLU A 726 -41.58 24.43 -15.86
N GLY A 727 -40.83 25.45 -15.46
CA GLY A 727 -41.10 26.85 -15.82
C GLY A 727 -40.69 27.13 -17.26
N ASN A 728 -41.51 27.87 -18.00
CA ASN A 728 -41.21 28.24 -19.38
C ASN A 728 -40.11 29.33 -19.52
N SER A 729 -39.53 29.81 -18.42
CA SER A 729 -38.43 30.77 -18.40
C SER A 729 -37.57 30.61 -17.15
N ASN A 730 -36.24 30.57 -17.36
CA ASN A 730 -35.24 30.44 -16.30
C ASN A 730 -34.51 31.76 -15.98
N THR A 731 -34.66 32.78 -16.82
CA THR A 731 -33.89 34.04 -16.76
C THR A 731 -34.73 35.29 -16.50
N ALA A 732 -36.06 35.21 -16.60
CA ALA A 732 -36.93 36.39 -16.56
C ALA A 732 -37.24 36.92 -15.15
N TRP A 733 -36.87 36.18 -14.09
CA TRP A 733 -37.23 36.50 -12.71
C TRP A 733 -36.09 36.20 -11.73
N THR A 734 -36.10 36.87 -10.59
CA THR A 734 -35.36 36.61 -9.34
C THR A 734 -36.35 36.94 -8.21
N GLU A 735 -36.08 36.58 -6.97
CA GLU A 735 -36.88 36.98 -5.82
C GLU A 735 -37.09 38.49 -5.75
N ALA A 736 -36.06 39.26 -6.08
CA ALA A 736 -36.09 40.72 -6.07
C ALA A 736 -36.88 41.33 -7.24
N THR A 737 -37.11 40.58 -8.33
CA THR A 737 -37.71 41.08 -9.58
C THR A 737 -39.02 40.39 -9.95
N LEU A 738 -39.48 39.41 -9.16
CA LEU A 738 -40.70 38.66 -9.45
C LEU A 738 -41.94 39.54 -9.41
N THR A 739 -42.78 39.43 -10.44
CA THR A 739 -44.08 40.09 -10.58
C THR A 739 -45.04 39.14 -11.28
N ALA A 740 -46.34 39.43 -11.25
CA ALA A 740 -47.33 38.67 -12.03
C ALA A 740 -47.08 38.71 -13.56
N SER A 741 -46.26 39.65 -14.06
CA SER A 741 -46.01 39.84 -15.50
C SER A 741 -44.80 39.07 -16.04
N ASN A 742 -43.79 38.83 -15.19
CA ASN A 742 -42.58 38.08 -15.54
C ASN A 742 -42.50 36.72 -14.82
N ALA A 743 -43.51 36.37 -14.02
CA ALA A 743 -43.62 35.06 -13.41
C ALA A 743 -43.58 33.97 -14.49
N PRO A 744 -42.75 32.92 -14.31
CA PRO A 744 -42.70 31.76 -15.18
C PRO A 744 -44.09 31.13 -15.36
N GLY A 745 -44.47 30.84 -16.60
CA GLY A 745 -45.66 30.06 -16.90
C GLY A 745 -45.41 28.55 -16.74
N GLN A 746 -46.49 27.78 -16.60
CA GLN A 746 -46.42 26.32 -16.54
C GLN A 746 -46.03 25.72 -17.90
N GLY A 747 -44.94 24.96 -17.91
CA GLY A 747 -44.50 24.10 -19.01
C GLY A 747 -44.96 22.65 -18.81
N ALA A 748 -44.04 21.70 -19.03
CA ALA A 748 -44.34 20.28 -18.84
C ALA A 748 -44.56 19.96 -17.35
N GLN A 749 -45.54 19.11 -17.04
CA GLN A 749 -45.69 18.60 -15.67
C GLN A 749 -44.60 17.57 -15.38
N LEU A 750 -43.82 17.77 -14.33
CA LEU A 750 -42.73 16.89 -13.90
C LEU A 750 -43.19 15.88 -12.85
N GLY A 751 -44.01 16.32 -11.89
CA GLY A 751 -44.42 15.51 -10.75
C GLY A 751 -45.69 15.98 -10.07
N SER A 752 -46.24 15.16 -9.18
CA SER A 752 -47.35 15.54 -8.31
C SER A 752 -47.41 14.68 -7.05
N LEU A 753 -47.91 15.26 -5.97
CA LEU A 753 -48.18 14.57 -4.71
C LEU A 753 -49.59 14.93 -4.23
N SER A 754 -50.41 13.91 -3.94
CA SER A 754 -51.76 14.08 -3.39
C SER A 754 -51.81 13.55 -1.97
N GLY A 755 -52.37 14.34 -1.03
CA GLY A 755 -52.55 13.86 0.32
C GLY A 755 -52.86 14.95 1.34
N SER A 756 -52.67 14.59 2.61
CA SER A 756 -52.65 15.53 3.73
C SER A 756 -51.20 15.80 4.13
N TYR A 757 -50.90 17.07 4.39
CA TYR A 757 -49.58 17.58 4.76
C TYR A 757 -49.64 17.94 6.25
N ALA A 758 -48.85 17.26 7.08
CA ALA A 758 -48.77 17.58 8.51
C ALA A 758 -47.76 18.70 8.75
N ASN A 759 -48.08 19.64 9.66
CA ASN A 759 -47.12 20.66 10.11
C ASN A 759 -45.86 20.00 10.69
N GLY A 760 -44.67 20.45 10.27
CA GLY A 760 -43.38 19.86 10.61
C GLY A 760 -43.05 18.56 9.87
N GLY A 761 -43.98 18.02 9.08
CA GLY A 761 -43.75 16.85 8.23
C GLY A 761 -42.97 17.19 6.96
N SER A 762 -42.51 16.17 6.25
CA SER A 762 -41.82 16.33 4.96
C SER A 762 -42.73 15.95 3.79
N ALA A 763 -42.61 16.66 2.67
CA ALA A 763 -43.26 16.32 1.42
C ALA A 763 -42.20 16.03 0.35
N GLU A 764 -42.32 14.88 -0.33
CA GLU A 764 -41.42 14.46 -1.40
C GLU A 764 -42.22 14.27 -2.68
N ILE A 765 -41.86 15.00 -3.73
CA ILE A 765 -42.50 14.92 -5.05
C ILE A 765 -41.49 14.34 -6.03
N ASP A 766 -41.76 13.14 -6.54
CA ASP A 766 -41.00 12.54 -7.63
C ASP A 766 -41.24 13.32 -8.93
N LEU A 767 -40.16 13.77 -9.55
CA LEU A 767 -40.11 14.56 -10.79
C LEU A 767 -39.71 13.70 -12.01
N GLY A 768 -39.44 12.41 -11.82
CA GLY A 768 -39.01 11.51 -12.88
C GLY A 768 -37.58 11.79 -13.35
N THR A 769 -37.33 11.66 -14.66
CA THR A 769 -35.96 11.67 -15.24
C THR A 769 -35.66 12.85 -16.15
N SER A 770 -36.59 13.80 -16.26
CA SER A 770 -36.51 14.88 -17.27
C SER A 770 -35.75 16.13 -16.80
N ILE A 771 -34.86 15.99 -15.82
CA ILE A 771 -34.01 17.07 -15.32
C ILE A 771 -32.66 17.04 -16.07
N SER A 772 -32.11 18.20 -16.41
CA SER A 772 -30.80 18.33 -17.05
C SER A 772 -29.94 19.37 -16.35
N ASN A 773 -28.62 19.37 -16.61
CA ASN A 773 -27.74 20.44 -16.15
C ASN A 773 -28.20 21.82 -16.66
N GLY A 774 -27.87 22.84 -15.87
CA GLY A 774 -28.19 24.23 -16.09
C GLY A 774 -29.30 24.74 -15.17
N VAL A 775 -29.58 26.04 -15.31
CA VAL A 775 -30.60 26.70 -14.52
C VAL A 775 -31.99 26.21 -14.92
N ILE A 776 -32.77 25.74 -13.95
CA ILE A 776 -34.14 25.27 -14.11
C ILE A 776 -35.07 25.96 -13.11
N THR A 777 -36.27 26.30 -13.56
CA THR A 777 -37.34 26.83 -12.72
C THR A 777 -38.46 25.82 -12.56
N PHE A 778 -39.00 25.70 -11.36
CA PHE A 778 -40.20 24.94 -11.05
C PHE A 778 -41.35 25.86 -10.66
N VAL A 779 -42.56 25.56 -11.16
CA VAL A 779 -43.81 26.24 -10.83
C VAL A 779 -44.71 25.27 -10.07
N LEU A 780 -45.04 25.62 -8.84
CA LEU A 780 -45.85 24.81 -7.93
C LEU A 780 -47.27 25.34 -7.84
N THR A 781 -48.24 24.47 -8.14
CA THR A 781 -49.66 24.80 -8.02
C THR A 781 -50.44 23.70 -7.33
N MET A 782 -51.61 24.04 -6.79
CA MET A 782 -52.53 23.08 -6.21
C MET A 782 -53.79 22.94 -7.06
N ASP A 783 -54.25 21.70 -7.26
CA ASP A 783 -55.53 21.40 -7.94
C ASP A 783 -56.72 21.97 -7.16
N GLY A 784 -57.79 22.32 -7.86
CA GLY A 784 -59.03 22.78 -7.25
C GLY A 784 -59.62 21.76 -6.26
N GLY A 785 -60.01 22.23 -5.07
CA GLY A 785 -60.59 21.40 -4.01
C GLY A 785 -59.63 21.06 -2.85
N GLY A 786 -58.36 21.46 -2.93
CA GLY A 786 -57.46 21.52 -1.77
C GLY A 786 -57.70 22.75 -0.89
N ASN A 787 -57.13 22.75 0.32
CA ASN A 787 -57.17 23.90 1.24
C ASN A 787 -56.04 24.88 0.87
N ASP A 788 -54.89 24.77 1.51
CA ASP A 788 -53.61 25.36 1.15
C ASP A 788 -52.51 24.52 1.82
N VAL A 789 -51.24 24.70 1.43
CA VAL A 789 -50.09 24.11 2.12
C VAL A 789 -48.90 25.07 2.05
N TRP A 790 -48.14 25.12 3.14
CA TRP A 790 -46.98 25.98 3.28
C TRP A 790 -45.74 25.12 3.47
N PHE A 791 -44.70 25.40 2.71
CA PHE A 791 -43.39 24.79 2.82
C PHE A 791 -42.39 25.82 3.32
N SER A 792 -41.33 25.38 3.98
CA SER A 792 -40.19 26.26 4.31
C SER A 792 -39.51 26.73 3.02
N SER A 793 -39.13 28.00 2.94
CA SER A 793 -38.32 28.57 1.84
C SER A 793 -36.82 28.48 2.14
N SER A 794 -35.97 29.02 1.26
CA SER A 794 -34.53 29.19 1.50
C SER A 794 -34.22 30.08 2.71
N GLU A 795 -35.07 31.05 3.04
CA GLU A 795 -35.01 31.91 4.24
C GLU A 795 -35.61 31.24 5.49
N GLY A 796 -36.24 30.08 5.33
CA GLY A 796 -36.85 29.31 6.41
C GLY A 796 -35.86 28.45 7.20
N GLY A 797 -36.38 27.69 8.17
CA GLY A 797 -35.55 26.84 9.03
C GLY A 797 -34.94 25.63 8.31
N THR A 798 -35.58 25.16 7.24
CA THR A 798 -35.10 24.04 6.40
C THR A 798 -35.37 24.34 4.93
N SER A 799 -34.34 24.68 4.16
CA SER A 799 -34.49 25.03 2.74
C SER A 799 -35.04 23.84 1.92
N PRO A 800 -35.85 24.10 0.88
CA PRO A 800 -36.19 23.09 -0.11
C PRO A 800 -34.94 22.48 -0.75
N ARG A 801 -35.03 21.25 -1.21
CA ARG A 801 -33.94 20.60 -1.94
C ARG A 801 -34.40 19.84 -3.16
N LEU A 802 -33.63 19.94 -4.23
CA LEU A 802 -33.76 19.12 -5.43
C LEU A 802 -32.71 18.03 -5.38
N GLU A 803 -33.13 16.79 -5.19
CA GLU A 803 -32.26 15.62 -5.21
C GLU A 803 -32.34 14.96 -6.60
N ILE A 804 -31.21 14.84 -7.30
CA ILE A 804 -31.13 14.33 -8.67
C ILE A 804 -30.19 13.13 -8.69
N THR A 805 -30.75 11.95 -8.94
CA THR A 805 -30.01 10.73 -9.16
C THR A 805 -29.72 10.56 -10.65
N TYR A 806 -28.47 10.30 -11.02
CA TYR A 806 -28.04 10.05 -12.40
C TYR A 806 -27.25 8.75 -12.52
N GLN A 807 -26.96 8.27 -13.73
CA GLN A 807 -26.13 7.09 -14.08
C GLN A 807 -25.44 7.22 -15.43
#